data_AF-R9MAU8-F1
#
_entry.id   AF-R9MAU8-F1
#
_cell.length_a   1.000
_cell.length_b   1.000
_cell.length_c   1.000
_cell.angle_alpha   90.00
_cell.angle_beta   90.00
_cell.angle_gamma   90.00
#
_symmetry.space_group_name_H-M   'P 1'
#
loop_
_entity.id
_entity.type
_entity.pdbx_description
1 polymer ?
#
loop_
_entity_poly.entity_id
_entity_poly.type
_entity_poly.pdbx_seq_one_letter_code
_entity_poly.pdbx_strand_id
1 'polypeptide(L)'
;METKNASEPEPIADVPEGDSNSVTDDEAVPADAPRLVYGSQELSDDDAFVLLMFGDGFTKDEQEKFYTESKRIADYVMETSPWDEFKDVVKIYAKGVISNESGAKADKAKNQEEADKDTRDTYFKTSFWSGGMQRLLTIGNDGAAKIKALKEKFLPKSDFEVVIVNSETYGGSGGTYCLASLNNESLEMMLHELGHTIANLADEYFAGASYAREYANMTAEKDPEKVKWKRFIGKNGVGVYEYDNGGDGWYRPHQNCKMRFLGQQYAFCEICKEELRRAFCKGSTVTKLFFQTYADILYETAEGKDMSEYFIVRKGSSEATCDTLKDKLHLTYKYVKDAEGNPVESNTVEGIPSKAGTYTIEAVFDGNETYGACTATAEYTIELPDLITLGVESKVYDGEPAALDVKVDYDKEYEVKYHYTGTVPYAAEITYDYNSDEAPIKPGRYTVEVSAYDKASKKKISRKSKDFEITFKSTHVTDNNTSEYPGAQTYYNNKSIVFTGEGFTADEQDKFEKKAAEYIKYFRNTEPYKEADIYFNYSTVEAVSDESGIGKQAKKTYFELTYDDNGKIVLPEDGGKAVQGAMYIGNNVITSYYKAAIVIVNDDNVKKGATFTNKRFTVFAGMDESGMEFAANELLNYFNGDEEGYRAVTKEQKDTQRTQFLKALYYTWYGTDYAPILSRAYDEKFVENGKPVDLAPHFHTYVLGKEVAVKYVITYYADNGGKPGGKLSSAPSKAGTYHAKAELDMGGKSSLPVELDGKTYNLPQARCWTVFTIQPSQITPPTSAVSQPKTLTLSKTSYTYDGKVKKPSVTVKDTEGKVIPASKYTVTYAKGRKNVGVYSVKVTFKGEYKGTLSGSFKIKPKSTSVKSVKGGKKSMTVKWKKQTKQTTGYQIQYSTKKKFTSGIKTATIKKNKTTSKKITKLNKNKKYYVRIRTYKTVKVNGKSIKIYSSWSKVKSAKTRK
;
A
#
# COMPACT_ATOMS: atom_id res chain seq x y z
N MET A 1 -29.25 19.33 -59.05
CA MET A 1 -28.59 20.52 -58.44
C MET A 1 -28.32 20.18 -56.99
N GLU A 2 -27.08 20.43 -56.58
CA GLU A 2 -26.43 19.98 -55.35
C GLU A 2 -27.02 20.58 -54.06
N THR A 3 -26.88 19.85 -52.95
CA THR A 3 -26.02 20.14 -51.76
C THR A 3 -26.56 19.36 -50.55
N LYS A 4 -25.82 18.37 -49.99
CA LYS A 4 -24.93 18.43 -48.79
C LYS A 4 -25.54 19.26 -47.63
N ASN A 5 -25.67 18.81 -46.39
CA ASN A 5 -24.76 18.02 -45.54
C ASN A 5 -25.48 17.59 -44.22
N ALA A 6 -24.85 16.66 -43.50
CA ALA A 6 -24.80 16.50 -42.03
C ALA A 6 -25.36 15.18 -41.45
N SER A 7 -24.44 14.45 -40.83
CA SER A 7 -24.48 13.18 -40.12
C SER A 7 -24.84 13.32 -38.64
N GLU A 8 -25.57 12.34 -38.09
CA GLU A 8 -25.57 11.89 -36.68
C GLU A 8 -26.22 10.47 -36.62
N PRO A 9 -26.03 9.70 -35.53
CA PRO A 9 -25.29 8.43 -35.50
C PRO A 9 -26.17 7.17 -35.62
N GLU A 10 -25.56 6.08 -36.09
CA GLU A 10 -26.20 4.75 -36.16
C GLU A 10 -26.34 4.07 -34.78
N PRO A 11 -27.41 3.28 -34.58
CA PRO A 11 -27.73 2.65 -33.31
C PRO A 11 -26.85 1.42 -32.99
N ILE A 12 -26.76 1.19 -31.69
CA ILE A 12 -26.12 0.09 -30.97
C ILE A 12 -26.49 -1.27 -31.60
N ALA A 13 -25.49 -2.07 -31.94
CA ALA A 13 -25.67 -3.46 -32.34
C ALA A 13 -26.00 -4.33 -31.10
N ASP A 14 -27.03 -5.15 -31.25
CA ASP A 14 -27.56 -6.07 -30.25
C ASP A 14 -26.51 -7.04 -29.69
N VAL A 15 -26.62 -7.29 -28.39
CA VAL A 15 -25.97 -8.38 -27.66
C VAL A 15 -26.65 -9.70 -28.07
N PRO A 16 -25.92 -10.75 -28.49
CA PRO A 16 -26.55 -12.05 -28.75
C PRO A 16 -27.07 -12.66 -27.44
N GLU A 17 -28.34 -13.05 -27.43
CA GLU A 17 -28.95 -13.91 -26.41
C GLU A 17 -28.21 -15.26 -26.36
N GLY A 18 -27.98 -15.75 -25.14
CA GLY A 18 -27.18 -16.95 -24.87
C GLY A 18 -27.79 -18.23 -25.41
N ASP A 19 -26.96 -18.98 -26.13
CA ASP A 19 -27.14 -20.41 -26.35
C ASP A 19 -26.42 -21.16 -25.23
N SER A 20 -27.16 -21.92 -24.42
CA SER A 20 -26.64 -22.76 -23.35
C SER A 20 -26.08 -24.08 -23.88
N ASN A 21 -25.08 -24.02 -24.77
CA ASN A 21 -24.28 -25.18 -25.14
C ASN A 21 -23.01 -25.20 -24.28
N SER A 22 -23.13 -25.68 -23.05
CA SER A 22 -21.95 -26.07 -22.26
C SER A 22 -21.19 -27.14 -23.05
N VAL A 23 -19.91 -26.90 -23.31
CA VAL A 23 -19.02 -27.86 -23.96
C VAL A 23 -18.98 -29.13 -23.12
N THR A 24 -19.26 -30.28 -23.75
CA THR A 24 -19.19 -31.58 -23.06
C THR A 24 -17.72 -31.92 -22.72
N ASP A 25 -17.46 -32.74 -21.70
CA ASP A 25 -16.07 -33.09 -21.32
C ASP A 25 -15.26 -33.70 -22.49
N ASP A 26 -15.93 -34.42 -23.41
CA ASP A 26 -15.30 -34.99 -24.61
C ASP A 26 -14.98 -33.93 -25.69
N GLU A 27 -15.81 -32.88 -25.82
CA GLU A 27 -15.56 -31.75 -26.71
C GLU A 27 -14.56 -30.76 -26.11
N ALA A 28 -14.48 -30.70 -24.77
CA ALA A 28 -13.63 -29.77 -24.05
C ALA A 28 -12.14 -30.13 -24.14
N VAL A 29 -11.84 -31.37 -24.52
CA VAL A 29 -10.47 -31.87 -24.64
C VAL A 29 -10.22 -32.31 -26.08
N PRO A 30 -9.72 -31.41 -26.94
CA PRO A 30 -9.35 -31.74 -28.31
C PRO A 30 -8.46 -33.01 -28.39
N ALA A 31 -8.64 -33.84 -29.42
CA ALA A 31 -7.93 -35.11 -29.54
C ALA A 31 -6.48 -34.98 -30.07
N ASP A 32 -6.05 -33.78 -30.44
CA ASP A 32 -4.69 -33.48 -30.87
C ASP A 32 -3.66 -33.75 -29.77
N ALA A 33 -2.46 -34.13 -30.19
CA ALA A 33 -1.34 -34.30 -29.28
C ALA A 33 -0.92 -32.94 -28.66
N PRO A 34 -0.32 -32.94 -27.46
CA PRO A 34 0.28 -31.72 -26.91
C PRO A 34 1.29 -31.10 -27.88
N ARG A 35 1.28 -29.77 -27.99
CA ARG A 35 2.19 -29.02 -28.85
C ARG A 35 3.51 -28.80 -28.12
N LEU A 36 4.63 -29.23 -28.72
CA LEU A 36 5.95 -28.86 -28.21
C LEU A 36 6.14 -27.35 -28.38
N VAL A 37 6.24 -26.62 -27.28
CA VAL A 37 6.48 -25.17 -27.27
C VAL A 37 7.94 -24.83 -26.98
N TYR A 38 8.69 -25.72 -26.35
CA TYR A 38 10.13 -25.56 -26.17
C TYR A 38 10.85 -26.90 -26.15
N GLY A 39 12.09 -26.93 -26.65
CA GLY A 39 12.95 -28.11 -26.62
C GLY A 39 13.16 -28.75 -27.99
N SER A 40 14.09 -29.71 -28.06
CA SER A 40 14.41 -30.43 -29.30
C SER A 40 13.37 -31.49 -29.63
N GLN A 41 12.94 -31.54 -30.90
CA GLN A 41 12.10 -32.64 -31.41
C GLN A 41 12.87 -33.96 -31.52
N GLU A 42 14.19 -33.90 -31.67
CA GLU A 42 15.06 -35.08 -31.84
C GLU A 42 15.35 -35.79 -30.52
N LEU A 43 15.14 -35.11 -29.38
CA LEU A 43 15.31 -35.70 -28.06
C LEU A 43 14.04 -36.48 -27.68
N SER A 44 14.19 -37.76 -27.37
CA SER A 44 13.09 -38.59 -26.85
C SER A 44 12.55 -38.03 -25.53
N ASP A 45 11.24 -38.13 -25.33
CA ASP A 45 10.63 -37.75 -24.04
C ASP A 45 11.09 -38.65 -22.89
N ASP A 46 11.59 -39.87 -23.18
CA ASP A 46 12.19 -40.76 -22.18
C ASP A 46 13.55 -40.27 -21.67
N ASP A 47 14.22 -39.42 -22.45
CA ASP A 47 15.56 -38.92 -22.16
C ASP A 47 15.55 -37.46 -21.69
N ALA A 48 14.43 -36.77 -21.87
CA ALA A 48 14.23 -35.37 -21.53
C ALA A 48 13.62 -35.18 -20.14
N PHE A 49 13.90 -34.03 -19.52
CA PHE A 49 13.07 -33.50 -18.44
C PHE A 49 11.85 -32.81 -19.07
N VAL A 50 10.64 -33.29 -18.78
CA VAL A 50 9.44 -32.92 -19.53
C VAL A 50 8.43 -32.16 -18.65
N LEU A 51 8.11 -30.92 -19.03
CA LEU A 51 7.01 -30.16 -18.45
C LEU A 51 5.78 -30.18 -19.35
N LEU A 52 4.59 -30.26 -18.74
CA LEU A 52 3.31 -30.15 -19.44
C LEU A 52 2.49 -28.97 -18.92
N MET A 53 2.22 -28.01 -19.80
CA MET A 53 1.36 -26.88 -19.55
C MET A 53 -0.07 -27.17 -20.00
N PHE A 54 -1.06 -26.94 -19.14
CA PHE A 54 -2.48 -26.90 -19.50
C PHE A 54 -2.99 -25.47 -19.46
N GLY A 55 -3.97 -25.14 -20.31
CA GLY A 55 -4.62 -23.82 -20.31
C GLY A 55 -6.00 -23.86 -19.66
N ASP A 56 -6.27 -23.05 -18.64
CA ASP A 56 -7.63 -22.86 -18.11
C ASP A 56 -8.17 -21.46 -18.44
N GLY A 57 -9.48 -21.36 -18.66
CA GLY A 57 -10.11 -20.08 -18.99
C GLY A 57 -9.85 -19.62 -20.43
N PHE A 58 -9.34 -20.50 -21.29
CA PHE A 58 -9.25 -20.25 -22.73
C PHE A 58 -10.44 -20.92 -23.41
N THR A 59 -11.29 -20.12 -24.04
CA THR A 59 -12.40 -20.63 -24.84
C THR A 59 -11.90 -21.31 -26.11
N LYS A 60 -12.82 -21.88 -26.90
CA LYS A 60 -12.50 -22.54 -28.18
C LYS A 60 -11.76 -21.60 -29.13
N ASP A 61 -12.15 -20.33 -29.16
CA ASP A 61 -11.56 -19.31 -30.05
C ASP A 61 -10.25 -18.72 -29.50
N GLU A 62 -9.87 -19.06 -28.27
CA GLU A 62 -8.66 -18.56 -27.60
C GLU A 62 -7.54 -19.62 -27.51
N GLN A 63 -7.70 -20.80 -28.12
CA GLN A 63 -6.68 -21.87 -28.01
C GLN A 63 -5.33 -21.48 -28.62
N GLU A 64 -5.31 -20.73 -29.72
CA GLU A 64 -4.03 -20.20 -30.26
C GLU A 64 -3.41 -19.13 -29.37
N LYS A 65 -4.23 -18.36 -28.63
CA LYS A 65 -3.73 -17.45 -27.59
C LYS A 65 -3.04 -18.27 -26.50
N PHE A 66 -3.64 -19.36 -26.03
CA PHE A 66 -3.01 -20.25 -25.04
C PHE A 66 -1.66 -20.79 -25.52
N TYR A 67 -1.55 -21.27 -26.76
CA TYR A 67 -0.29 -21.78 -27.29
C TYR A 67 0.77 -20.68 -27.45
N THR A 68 0.36 -19.47 -27.86
CA THR A 68 1.24 -18.30 -27.97
C THR A 68 1.78 -17.90 -26.59
N GLU A 69 0.91 -17.82 -25.58
CA GLU A 69 1.31 -17.51 -24.21
C GLU A 69 2.18 -18.62 -23.61
N SER A 70 1.86 -19.89 -23.84
CA SER A 70 2.67 -21.02 -23.38
C SER A 70 4.08 -20.97 -23.97
N LYS A 71 4.23 -20.59 -25.25
CA LYS A 71 5.54 -20.38 -25.88
C LYS A 71 6.32 -19.25 -25.20
N ARG A 72 5.67 -18.09 -25.00
CA ARG A 72 6.28 -16.95 -24.31
C ARG A 72 6.75 -17.31 -22.90
N ILE A 73 5.92 -18.03 -22.15
CA ILE A 73 6.22 -18.48 -20.79
C ILE A 73 7.36 -19.50 -20.79
N ALA A 74 7.34 -20.46 -21.73
CA ALA A 74 8.41 -21.43 -21.87
C ALA A 74 9.75 -20.77 -22.21
N ASP A 75 9.77 -19.80 -23.13
CA ASP A 75 10.97 -19.02 -23.44
C ASP A 75 11.47 -18.28 -22.21
N TYR A 76 10.57 -17.60 -21.49
CA TYR A 76 10.89 -16.87 -20.27
C TYR A 76 11.55 -17.73 -19.19
N VAL A 77 10.96 -18.90 -18.92
CA VAL A 77 11.50 -19.87 -17.96
C VAL A 77 12.88 -20.33 -18.40
N MET A 78 13.04 -20.71 -19.67
CA MET A 78 14.28 -21.25 -20.21
C MET A 78 15.37 -20.21 -20.47
N GLU A 79 15.05 -18.92 -20.39
CA GLU A 79 16.00 -17.82 -20.36
C GLU A 79 16.45 -17.46 -18.94
N THR A 80 15.78 -18.01 -17.91
CA THR A 80 16.08 -17.70 -16.51
C THR A 80 17.09 -18.67 -15.92
N SER A 81 18.19 -18.17 -15.35
CA SER A 81 19.17 -19.03 -14.68
C SER A 81 18.60 -19.76 -13.46
N PRO A 82 18.83 -21.08 -13.30
CA PRO A 82 19.75 -21.93 -14.08
C PRO A 82 19.10 -22.75 -15.21
N TRP A 83 17.84 -22.50 -15.58
CA TRP A 83 17.15 -23.27 -16.64
C TRP A 83 17.82 -23.10 -18.01
N ASP A 84 18.45 -21.96 -18.22
CA ASP A 84 19.23 -21.64 -19.41
C ASP A 84 20.41 -22.58 -19.67
N GLU A 85 20.89 -23.30 -18.65
CA GLU A 85 21.92 -24.34 -18.76
C GLU A 85 21.38 -25.69 -19.31
N PHE A 86 20.06 -25.84 -19.41
CA PHE A 86 19.36 -27.12 -19.70
C PHE A 86 18.50 -27.11 -20.96
N LYS A 87 18.74 -26.17 -21.89
CA LYS A 87 18.01 -26.04 -23.16
C LYS A 87 18.08 -27.28 -24.05
N ASP A 88 19.11 -28.09 -23.86
CA ASP A 88 19.41 -29.33 -24.56
C ASP A 88 18.72 -30.57 -23.96
N VAL A 89 18.15 -30.48 -22.75
CA VAL A 89 17.52 -31.63 -22.07
C VAL A 89 16.10 -31.37 -21.60
N VAL A 90 15.64 -30.11 -21.56
CA VAL A 90 14.28 -29.77 -21.16
C VAL A 90 13.35 -29.70 -22.37
N LYS A 91 12.18 -30.32 -22.26
CA LYS A 91 11.06 -30.18 -23.20
C LYS A 91 9.84 -29.62 -22.48
N ILE A 92 9.19 -28.66 -23.09
CA ILE A 92 7.95 -28.06 -22.57
C ILE A 92 6.87 -28.25 -23.62
N TYR A 93 5.81 -28.97 -23.24
CA TYR A 93 4.63 -29.18 -24.05
C TYR A 93 3.46 -28.36 -23.52
N ALA A 94 2.57 -27.95 -24.41
CA ALA A 94 1.33 -27.28 -24.08
C ALA A 94 0.14 -28.12 -24.59
N LYS A 95 -0.84 -28.37 -23.73
CA LYS A 95 -2.09 -29.05 -24.09
C LYS A 95 -3.28 -28.15 -23.79
N GLY A 96 -3.91 -27.66 -24.86
CA GLY A 96 -5.12 -26.85 -24.76
C GLY A 96 -6.32 -27.68 -24.26
N VAL A 97 -7.09 -27.09 -23.35
CA VAL A 97 -8.45 -27.54 -23.01
C VAL A 97 -9.39 -26.35 -23.18
N ILE A 98 -10.60 -26.63 -23.64
CA ILE A 98 -11.62 -25.63 -23.96
C ILE A 98 -12.44 -25.36 -22.71
N SER A 99 -12.39 -24.13 -22.22
CA SER A 99 -13.28 -23.61 -21.20
C SER A 99 -14.56 -23.05 -21.81
N ASN A 100 -15.68 -23.12 -21.07
CA ASN A 100 -16.95 -22.52 -21.49
C ASN A 100 -16.86 -20.99 -21.50
N GLU A 101 -16.13 -20.43 -20.53
CA GLU A 101 -15.95 -18.99 -20.38
C GLU A 101 -14.47 -18.60 -20.38
N SER A 102 -14.20 -17.38 -20.86
CA SER A 102 -12.87 -16.77 -20.83
C SER A 102 -12.58 -16.18 -19.46
N GLY A 103 -11.34 -16.29 -18.98
CA GLY A 103 -10.94 -15.79 -17.66
C GLY A 103 -10.92 -16.86 -16.58
N ALA A 104 -10.89 -16.44 -15.32
CA ALA A 104 -11.03 -17.33 -14.17
C ALA A 104 -12.06 -16.77 -13.20
N LYS A 105 -12.61 -17.63 -12.34
CA LYS A 105 -13.57 -17.18 -11.33
C LYS A 105 -12.90 -16.16 -10.40
N ALA A 106 -13.63 -15.08 -10.13
CA ALA A 106 -13.29 -13.99 -9.22
C ALA A 106 -12.03 -13.17 -9.59
N ASP A 107 -11.52 -13.31 -10.81
CA ASP A 107 -10.30 -12.64 -11.25
C ASP A 107 -10.40 -11.10 -11.30
N LYS A 108 -11.62 -10.56 -11.40
CA LYS A 108 -11.92 -9.11 -11.34
C LYS A 108 -12.68 -8.69 -10.08
N ALA A 109 -12.89 -9.59 -9.11
CA ALA A 109 -13.61 -9.28 -7.88
C ALA A 109 -12.78 -8.38 -6.94
N LYS A 110 -13.45 -7.42 -6.30
CA LYS A 110 -12.84 -6.45 -5.36
C LYS A 110 -12.95 -6.89 -3.90
N ASN A 111 -13.85 -7.80 -3.60
CA ASN A 111 -14.12 -8.32 -2.26
C ASN A 111 -14.67 -9.76 -2.37
N GLN A 112 -14.73 -10.45 -1.22
CA GLN A 112 -15.22 -11.83 -1.16
C GLN A 112 -16.67 -11.97 -1.63
N GLU A 113 -17.54 -10.98 -1.38
CA GLU A 113 -18.95 -11.06 -1.80
C GLU A 113 -19.08 -11.04 -3.33
N GLU A 114 -18.29 -10.22 -4.02
CA GLU A 114 -18.20 -10.23 -5.48
C GLU A 114 -17.59 -11.54 -5.99
N ALA A 115 -16.56 -12.05 -5.32
CA ALA A 115 -15.93 -13.32 -5.67
C ALA A 115 -16.90 -14.50 -5.55
N ASP A 116 -17.72 -14.52 -4.50
CA ASP A 116 -18.71 -15.57 -4.24
C ASP A 116 -19.87 -15.53 -5.26
N LYS A 117 -20.19 -14.35 -5.81
CA LYS A 117 -21.21 -14.17 -6.85
C LYS A 117 -20.75 -14.55 -8.25
N ASP A 118 -19.44 -14.60 -8.49
CA ASP A 118 -18.90 -15.02 -9.77
C ASP A 118 -19.09 -16.53 -9.97
N THR A 119 -19.80 -16.89 -11.03
CA THR A 119 -20.14 -18.28 -11.37
C THR A 119 -19.41 -18.77 -12.62
N ARG A 120 -18.37 -18.06 -13.08
CA ARG A 120 -17.64 -18.43 -14.31
C ARG A 120 -17.27 -19.91 -14.37
N ASP A 121 -17.57 -20.49 -15.51
CA ASP A 121 -17.37 -21.90 -15.82
C ASP A 121 -16.13 -22.10 -16.69
N THR A 122 -15.03 -22.52 -16.05
CA THR A 122 -13.81 -22.96 -16.73
C THR A 122 -13.59 -24.47 -16.58
N TYR A 123 -12.73 -25.04 -17.42
CA TYR A 123 -12.54 -26.50 -17.47
C TYR A 123 -12.03 -27.09 -16.16
N PHE A 124 -11.00 -26.47 -15.57
CA PHE A 124 -10.44 -26.83 -14.26
C PHE A 124 -11.07 -26.05 -13.09
N LYS A 125 -12.07 -25.21 -13.36
CA LYS A 125 -12.76 -24.38 -12.36
C LYS A 125 -11.79 -23.53 -11.54
N THR A 126 -10.80 -22.91 -12.20
CA THR A 126 -9.83 -22.08 -11.50
C THR A 126 -10.49 -20.86 -10.87
N SER A 127 -10.07 -20.53 -9.64
CA SER A 127 -10.65 -19.44 -8.86
C SER A 127 -9.59 -18.66 -8.11
N PHE A 128 -9.70 -17.34 -8.17
CA PHE A 128 -9.11 -16.40 -7.23
C PHE A 128 -9.91 -16.38 -5.92
N TRP A 129 -9.45 -15.61 -4.92
CA TRP A 129 -10.13 -15.44 -3.63
C TRP A 129 -10.29 -16.71 -2.78
N SER A 130 -9.46 -17.73 -3.04
CA SER A 130 -9.52 -18.98 -2.30
C SER A 130 -9.04 -18.79 -0.85
N GLY A 131 -9.83 -19.31 0.11
CA GLY A 131 -9.55 -19.14 1.54
C GLY A 131 -9.59 -17.69 2.02
N GLY A 132 -10.26 -16.78 1.29
CA GLY A 132 -10.27 -15.34 1.60
C GLY A 132 -9.04 -14.58 1.08
N MET A 133 -8.11 -15.26 0.41
CA MET A 133 -6.91 -14.66 -0.16
C MET A 133 -7.15 -14.31 -1.63
N GLN A 134 -7.29 -13.02 -1.93
CA GLN A 134 -7.56 -12.52 -3.29
C GLN A 134 -6.70 -13.17 -4.38
N ARG A 135 -5.40 -13.33 -4.14
CA ARG A 135 -4.41 -13.79 -5.15
C ARG A 135 -4.17 -15.28 -5.16
N LEU A 136 -4.71 -16.01 -4.18
CA LEU A 136 -4.53 -17.45 -4.14
C LEU A 136 -5.40 -18.04 -5.26
N LEU A 137 -4.71 -18.53 -6.29
CA LEU A 137 -5.33 -19.22 -7.41
C LEU A 137 -5.40 -20.69 -7.09
N THR A 138 -6.57 -21.31 -7.22
CA THR A 138 -6.75 -22.76 -7.00
C THR A 138 -7.56 -23.37 -8.12
N ILE A 139 -7.37 -24.66 -8.37
CA ILE A 139 -8.28 -25.47 -9.19
C ILE A 139 -9.51 -25.89 -8.37
N GLY A 140 -10.60 -26.25 -9.06
CA GLY A 140 -11.79 -26.83 -8.43
C GLY A 140 -11.58 -28.24 -7.91
N ASN A 141 -12.60 -28.76 -7.22
CA ASN A 141 -12.55 -30.04 -6.49
C ASN A 141 -12.16 -31.26 -7.36
N ASP A 142 -12.53 -31.26 -8.64
CA ASP A 142 -12.23 -32.32 -9.61
C ASP A 142 -11.01 -32.02 -10.49
N GLY A 143 -10.45 -30.81 -10.42
CA GLY A 143 -9.37 -30.34 -11.29
C GLY A 143 -8.11 -31.20 -11.20
N ALA A 144 -7.71 -31.62 -9.99
CA ALA A 144 -6.52 -32.46 -9.80
C ALA A 144 -6.66 -33.82 -10.50
N ALA A 145 -7.85 -34.44 -10.40
CA ALA A 145 -8.13 -35.71 -11.07
C ALA A 145 -8.14 -35.54 -12.59
N LYS A 146 -8.67 -34.42 -13.10
CA LYS A 146 -8.65 -34.09 -14.53
C LYS A 146 -7.23 -33.90 -15.05
N ILE A 147 -6.38 -33.12 -14.37
CA ILE A 147 -4.98 -32.91 -14.74
C ILE A 147 -4.25 -34.26 -14.82
N LYS A 148 -4.42 -35.12 -13.81
CA LYS A 148 -3.83 -36.46 -13.79
C LYS A 148 -4.31 -37.33 -14.96
N ALA A 149 -5.61 -37.35 -15.24
CA ALA A 149 -6.16 -38.12 -16.35
C ALA A 149 -5.65 -37.62 -17.72
N LEU A 150 -5.53 -36.30 -17.89
CA LEU A 150 -5.00 -35.70 -19.11
C LEU A 150 -3.51 -36.00 -19.30
N LYS A 151 -2.72 -35.92 -18.22
CA LYS A 151 -1.33 -36.36 -18.20
C LYS A 151 -1.20 -37.79 -18.69
N GLU A 152 -1.92 -38.72 -18.04
CA GLU A 152 -1.89 -40.16 -18.37
C GLU A 152 -2.37 -40.46 -19.79
N LYS A 153 -3.28 -39.64 -20.33
CA LYS A 153 -3.80 -39.81 -21.70
C LYS A 153 -2.86 -39.29 -22.77
N PHE A 154 -2.27 -38.11 -22.57
CA PHE A 154 -1.60 -37.38 -23.65
C PHE A 154 -0.08 -37.32 -23.53
N LEU A 155 0.46 -37.29 -22.31
CA LEU A 155 1.91 -37.23 -22.09
C LEU A 155 2.29 -37.86 -20.73
N PRO A 156 2.18 -39.20 -20.59
CA PRO A 156 2.49 -39.90 -19.34
C PRO A 156 3.93 -39.68 -18.84
N LYS A 157 4.81 -39.27 -19.75
CA LYS A 157 6.23 -39.01 -19.53
C LYS A 157 6.53 -37.63 -18.93
N SER A 158 5.55 -36.75 -18.83
CA SER A 158 5.76 -35.46 -18.14
C SER A 158 6.14 -35.67 -16.68
N ASP A 159 7.16 -34.95 -16.24
CA ASP A 159 7.65 -34.96 -14.86
C ASP A 159 6.75 -34.08 -13.98
N PHE A 160 6.36 -32.91 -14.50
CA PHE A 160 5.55 -31.93 -13.78
C PHE A 160 4.53 -31.22 -14.67
N GLU A 161 3.42 -30.82 -14.06
CA GLU A 161 2.33 -30.10 -14.73
C GLU A 161 2.18 -28.67 -14.21
N VAL A 162 1.93 -27.76 -15.15
CA VAL A 162 1.66 -26.35 -14.89
C VAL A 162 0.31 -25.99 -15.49
N VAL A 163 -0.51 -25.22 -14.78
CA VAL A 163 -1.78 -24.68 -15.30
C VAL A 163 -1.62 -23.18 -15.52
N ILE A 164 -1.70 -22.77 -16.78
CA ILE A 164 -1.70 -21.37 -17.22
C ILE A 164 -3.15 -20.90 -17.29
N VAL A 165 -3.46 -19.84 -16.55
CA VAL A 165 -4.82 -19.34 -16.40
C VAL A 165 -4.98 -18.03 -17.16
N ASN A 166 -5.99 -17.94 -18.04
CA ASN A 166 -6.25 -16.79 -18.93
C ASN A 166 -6.72 -15.53 -18.18
N SER A 167 -5.91 -14.99 -17.27
CA SER A 167 -6.17 -13.73 -16.59
C SER A 167 -4.90 -12.90 -16.46
N GLU A 168 -5.01 -11.60 -16.68
CA GLU A 168 -3.94 -10.63 -16.44
C GLU A 168 -3.84 -10.23 -14.96
N THR A 169 -4.80 -10.65 -14.13
CA THR A 169 -4.79 -10.41 -12.69
C THR A 169 -3.69 -11.25 -12.03
N TYR A 170 -2.76 -10.60 -11.33
CA TYR A 170 -1.70 -11.30 -10.59
C TYR A 170 -2.27 -12.29 -9.57
N GLY A 171 -1.95 -13.57 -9.77
CA GLY A 171 -2.23 -14.65 -8.84
C GLY A 171 -1.62 -15.97 -9.31
N GLY A 172 -1.58 -16.92 -8.38
CA GLY A 172 -0.97 -18.22 -8.60
C GLY A 172 -0.85 -19.00 -7.31
N SER A 173 -0.31 -20.20 -7.42
CA SER A 173 0.03 -21.09 -6.29
C SER A 173 0.98 -22.19 -6.73
N GLY A 174 1.74 -22.73 -5.80
CA GLY A 174 2.50 -23.98 -5.97
C GLY A 174 2.01 -25.12 -5.10
N GLY A 175 2.65 -26.27 -5.25
CA GLY A 175 2.30 -27.52 -4.60
C GLY A 175 2.50 -28.71 -5.54
N THR A 176 1.51 -29.61 -5.60
CA THR A 176 1.52 -30.73 -6.57
C THR A 176 1.51 -30.23 -8.02
N TYR A 177 0.82 -29.13 -8.27
CA TYR A 177 0.77 -28.46 -9.57
C TYR A 177 1.10 -26.98 -9.36
N CYS A 178 1.77 -26.37 -10.32
CA CYS A 178 1.95 -24.93 -10.32
C CYS A 178 0.83 -24.26 -11.11
N LEU A 179 0.18 -23.25 -10.52
CA LEU A 179 -0.82 -22.42 -11.19
C LEU A 179 -0.26 -21.02 -11.38
N ALA A 180 -0.35 -20.48 -12.60
CA ALA A 180 0.07 -19.12 -12.88
C ALA A 180 -0.93 -18.42 -13.80
N SER A 181 -1.28 -17.18 -13.46
CA SER A 181 -1.98 -16.28 -14.38
C SER A 181 -1.03 -15.80 -15.50
N LEU A 182 -1.56 -15.12 -16.52
CA LEU A 182 -0.77 -14.52 -17.61
C LEU A 182 0.05 -13.29 -17.16
N ASN A 183 -0.15 -12.82 -15.93
CA ASN A 183 0.60 -11.70 -15.38
C ASN A 183 2.10 -12.02 -15.24
N ASN A 184 2.99 -11.11 -15.63
CA ASN A 184 4.45 -11.33 -15.56
C ASN A 184 4.95 -11.60 -14.13
N GLU A 185 4.36 -10.97 -13.12
CA GLU A 185 4.73 -11.25 -11.73
C GLU A 185 4.29 -12.66 -11.29
N SER A 186 3.27 -13.25 -11.93
CA SER A 186 2.90 -14.64 -11.72
C SER A 186 3.94 -15.60 -12.29
N LEU A 187 4.71 -15.19 -13.31
CA LEU A 187 5.81 -16.00 -13.84
C LEU A 187 7.00 -16.06 -12.88
N GLU A 188 7.27 -14.94 -12.20
CA GLU A 188 8.27 -14.90 -11.12
C GLU A 188 7.91 -15.82 -9.96
N MET A 189 6.64 -15.79 -9.57
CA MET A 189 6.08 -16.71 -8.59
C MET A 189 6.15 -18.15 -9.11
N MET A 190 5.79 -18.42 -10.37
CA MET A 190 5.86 -19.75 -10.96
C MET A 190 7.27 -20.33 -10.88
N LEU A 191 8.30 -19.55 -11.20
CA LEU A 191 9.70 -19.99 -11.04
C LEU A 191 10.03 -20.34 -9.58
N HIS A 192 9.59 -19.53 -8.62
CA HIS A 192 9.75 -19.81 -7.18
C HIS A 192 9.06 -21.13 -6.79
N GLU A 193 7.81 -21.33 -7.20
CA GLU A 193 7.05 -22.56 -6.92
C GLU A 193 7.68 -23.79 -7.58
N LEU A 194 8.18 -23.66 -8.81
CA LEU A 194 8.94 -24.73 -9.47
C LEU A 194 10.23 -25.05 -8.71
N GLY A 195 10.82 -24.11 -7.98
CA GLY A 195 11.92 -24.37 -7.05
C GLY A 195 11.54 -25.38 -5.95
N HIS A 196 10.36 -25.23 -5.36
CA HIS A 196 9.83 -26.21 -4.40
C HIS A 196 9.52 -27.54 -5.08
N THR A 197 8.77 -27.51 -6.18
CA THR A 197 8.22 -28.70 -6.83
C THR A 197 9.31 -29.56 -7.47
N ILE A 198 10.32 -28.96 -8.10
CA ILE A 198 11.36 -29.67 -8.86
C ILE A 198 12.53 -30.07 -7.95
N ALA A 199 13.01 -29.14 -7.11
CA ALA A 199 14.25 -29.31 -6.35
C ALA A 199 14.04 -29.43 -4.83
N ASN A 200 12.79 -29.46 -4.34
CA ASN A 200 12.46 -29.53 -2.90
C ASN A 200 13.21 -28.47 -2.08
N LEU A 201 13.28 -27.25 -2.62
CA LEU A 201 13.85 -26.09 -1.93
C LEU A 201 12.90 -25.60 -0.83
N ALA A 202 13.44 -25.02 0.23
CA ALA A 202 12.66 -24.29 1.22
C ALA A 202 12.44 -22.84 0.80
N ASP A 203 11.42 -22.19 1.37
CA ASP A 203 11.34 -20.74 1.37
C ASP A 203 12.54 -20.15 2.11
N GLU A 204 13.16 -19.12 1.54
CA GLU A 204 14.25 -18.35 2.17
C GLU A 204 13.72 -17.09 2.86
N TYR A 205 12.42 -16.81 2.78
CA TYR A 205 11.73 -15.99 3.78
C TYR A 205 11.20 -16.87 4.91
N PHE A 206 11.09 -16.34 6.13
CA PHE A 206 10.64 -17.17 7.26
C PHE A 206 9.13 -17.37 7.18
N ALA A 207 8.71 -18.52 6.65
CA ALA A 207 7.30 -18.92 6.56
C ALA A 207 6.69 -19.33 7.93
N GLY A 208 7.50 -19.36 8.99
CA GLY A 208 7.11 -19.72 10.36
C GLY A 208 7.63 -21.09 10.78
N ALA A 209 7.76 -21.30 12.09
CA ALA A 209 8.40 -22.47 12.68
C ALA A 209 7.78 -23.82 12.25
N SER A 210 6.50 -23.87 11.88
CA SER A 210 5.84 -25.09 11.39
C SER A 210 6.36 -25.58 10.04
N TYR A 211 7.03 -24.72 9.27
CA TYR A 211 7.61 -25.04 7.96
C TYR A 211 9.13 -25.28 8.02
N ALA A 212 9.75 -24.99 9.17
CA ALA A 212 11.19 -25.07 9.35
C ALA A 212 11.68 -26.52 9.53
N ARG A 213 12.58 -26.96 8.65
CA ARG A 213 13.29 -28.25 8.73
C ARG A 213 14.57 -28.21 7.87
N GLU A 214 15.36 -29.26 7.94
CA GLU A 214 16.59 -29.39 7.14
C GLU A 214 16.28 -29.54 5.63
N TYR A 215 16.69 -28.56 4.84
CA TYR A 215 16.69 -28.56 3.37
C TYR A 215 18.10 -28.29 2.82
N ALA A 216 18.28 -28.32 1.51
CA ALA A 216 19.55 -27.92 0.91
C ALA A 216 19.86 -26.43 1.15
N ASN A 217 18.85 -25.57 1.13
CA ASN A 217 18.95 -24.13 1.33
C ASN A 217 18.37 -23.63 2.68
N MET A 218 18.19 -24.52 3.66
CA MET A 218 17.77 -24.16 5.02
C MET A 218 18.36 -25.14 6.03
N THR A 219 18.94 -24.64 7.12
CA THR A 219 19.59 -25.49 8.14
C THR A 219 19.52 -24.88 9.53
N ALA A 220 19.59 -25.72 10.57
CA ALA A 220 19.76 -25.28 11.95
C ALA A 220 21.24 -25.14 12.37
N GLU A 221 22.17 -25.50 11.48
CA GLU A 221 23.61 -25.31 11.69
C GLU A 221 24.04 -23.85 11.41
N LYS A 222 24.83 -23.27 12.32
CA LYS A 222 25.29 -21.89 12.21
C LYS A 222 26.77 -21.76 11.89
N ASP A 223 27.53 -22.84 12.04
CA ASP A 223 28.97 -22.88 11.77
C ASP A 223 29.22 -22.97 10.25
N PRO A 224 29.81 -21.93 9.62
CA PRO A 224 30.07 -21.92 8.17
C PRO A 224 30.91 -23.10 7.68
N GLU A 225 31.71 -23.73 8.54
CA GLU A 225 32.54 -24.89 8.20
C GLU A 225 31.77 -26.22 8.21
N LYS A 226 30.54 -26.23 8.76
CA LYS A 226 29.70 -27.42 8.93
C LYS A 226 28.42 -27.39 8.12
N VAL A 227 27.95 -26.22 7.68
CA VAL A 227 26.75 -26.13 6.82
C VAL A 227 26.95 -26.92 5.52
N LYS A 228 25.83 -27.41 4.96
CA LYS A 228 25.82 -28.24 3.74
C LYS A 228 26.48 -27.55 2.54
N TRP A 229 26.42 -26.23 2.50
CA TRP A 229 26.96 -25.40 1.43
C TRP A 229 28.32 -24.76 1.75
N LYS A 230 29.09 -25.30 2.69
CA LYS A 230 30.38 -24.74 3.11
C LYS A 230 31.35 -24.40 1.96
N ARG A 231 31.39 -25.23 0.90
CA ARG A 231 32.27 -25.02 -0.27
C ARG A 231 31.89 -23.77 -1.09
N PHE A 232 30.64 -23.30 -0.95
CA PHE A 232 30.15 -22.09 -1.61
C PHE A 232 30.30 -20.83 -0.75
N ILE A 233 30.67 -20.92 0.53
CA ILE A 233 30.79 -19.75 1.41
C ILE A 233 31.76 -18.74 0.81
N GLY A 234 31.30 -17.51 0.60
CA GLY A 234 32.05 -16.43 -0.05
C GLY A 234 31.81 -16.28 -1.56
N LYS A 235 31.23 -17.28 -2.23
CA LYS A 235 30.85 -17.19 -3.65
C LYS A 235 29.56 -16.38 -3.80
N ASN A 236 29.57 -15.30 -4.59
CA ASN A 236 28.37 -14.51 -4.91
C ASN A 236 27.50 -14.20 -3.68
N GLY A 237 28.12 -13.80 -2.56
CA GLY A 237 27.45 -13.47 -1.30
C GLY A 237 26.95 -14.65 -0.45
N VAL A 238 27.19 -15.91 -0.83
CA VAL A 238 26.78 -17.08 -0.04
C VAL A 238 27.44 -17.06 1.34
N GLY A 239 26.63 -17.25 2.38
CA GLY A 239 27.01 -17.18 3.78
C GLY A 239 26.09 -18.04 4.65
N VAL A 240 26.02 -17.72 5.94
CA VAL A 240 25.09 -18.36 6.90
C VAL A 240 24.26 -17.26 7.54
N TYR A 241 23.04 -17.06 7.03
CA TYR A 241 22.21 -15.93 7.38
C TYR A 241 20.97 -16.38 8.16
N GLU A 242 20.78 -15.86 9.37
CA GLU A 242 19.61 -16.19 10.18
C GLU A 242 18.32 -15.65 9.54
N TYR A 243 17.22 -16.41 9.64
CA TYR A 243 15.90 -16.02 9.17
C TYR A 243 15.34 -14.77 9.88
N ASP A 244 14.68 -13.89 9.12
CA ASP A 244 14.09 -12.66 9.68
C ASP A 244 12.88 -12.99 10.60
N ASN A 245 12.45 -12.03 11.44
CA ASN A 245 11.23 -12.13 12.28
C ASN A 245 11.19 -13.29 13.29
N GLY A 246 12.33 -13.70 13.84
CA GLY A 246 12.37 -14.63 14.97
C GLY A 246 13.43 -15.69 14.82
N GLY A 247 13.80 -16.09 13.58
CA GLY A 247 14.98 -16.90 13.26
C GLY A 247 14.97 -18.32 13.82
N ASP A 248 14.51 -18.55 15.04
CA ASP A 248 14.38 -19.79 15.81
C ASP A 248 15.57 -20.76 15.64
N GLY A 249 16.77 -20.22 15.39
CA GLY A 249 17.99 -21.01 15.13
C GLY A 249 18.10 -21.61 13.73
N TRP A 250 17.37 -21.09 12.74
CA TRP A 250 17.41 -21.49 11.34
C TRP A 250 18.11 -20.46 10.46
N TYR A 251 18.83 -20.96 9.45
CA TYR A 251 19.71 -20.20 8.56
C TYR A 251 19.49 -20.54 7.08
N ARG A 252 19.61 -19.51 6.23
CA ARG A 252 19.59 -19.59 4.76
C ARG A 252 20.98 -19.32 4.17
N PRO A 253 21.29 -19.83 2.97
CA PRO A 253 22.60 -19.66 2.35
C PRO A 253 22.83 -18.27 1.78
N HIS A 254 21.76 -17.52 1.47
CA HIS A 254 21.91 -16.24 0.81
C HIS A 254 20.88 -15.21 1.27
N GLN A 255 21.26 -13.94 1.23
CA GLN A 255 20.31 -12.85 1.47
C GLN A 255 19.40 -12.64 0.24
N ASN A 256 19.80 -13.08 -0.95
CA ASN A 256 19.13 -12.69 -2.21
C ASN A 256 18.90 -13.91 -3.10
N CYS A 257 17.75 -14.54 -2.92
CA CYS A 257 17.38 -15.73 -3.69
C CYS A 257 15.97 -15.57 -4.22
N LYS A 258 15.67 -16.17 -5.37
CA LYS A 258 14.30 -16.33 -5.86
C LYS A 258 13.40 -17.08 -4.86
N MET A 259 13.97 -17.92 -3.99
CA MET A 259 13.27 -18.55 -2.87
C MET A 259 12.93 -17.58 -1.72
N ARG A 260 13.47 -16.36 -1.72
CA ARG A 260 13.15 -15.31 -0.75
C ARG A 260 12.32 -14.19 -1.34
N PHE A 261 12.65 -13.75 -2.56
CA PHE A 261 12.06 -12.60 -3.21
C PHE A 261 11.66 -12.92 -4.67
N LEU A 262 10.55 -12.34 -5.11
CA LEU A 262 10.08 -12.42 -6.49
C LEU A 262 10.55 -11.21 -7.30
N GLY A 263 10.87 -11.41 -8.58
CA GLY A 263 11.40 -10.37 -9.49
C GLY A 263 12.60 -10.87 -10.30
N GLN A 264 12.73 -10.41 -11.54
CA GLN A 264 13.76 -10.86 -12.50
C GLN A 264 15.18 -10.66 -11.97
N GLN A 265 15.39 -9.59 -11.21
CA GLN A 265 16.65 -9.23 -10.56
C GLN A 265 17.08 -10.18 -9.43
N TYR A 266 16.18 -11.05 -8.96
CA TYR A 266 16.50 -12.05 -7.93
C TYR A 266 16.67 -13.42 -8.58
N ALA A 267 17.89 -13.76 -8.95
CA ALA A 267 18.20 -15.13 -9.36
C ALA A 267 18.07 -16.12 -8.19
N PHE A 268 17.98 -17.41 -8.49
CA PHE A 268 18.26 -18.45 -7.50
C PHE A 268 19.67 -18.27 -6.95
N CYS A 269 19.87 -18.43 -5.63
CA CYS A 269 21.22 -18.43 -5.07
C CYS A 269 22.00 -19.65 -5.57
N GLU A 270 23.33 -19.64 -5.42
CA GLU A 270 24.19 -20.72 -5.94
C GLU A 270 23.80 -22.11 -5.40
N ILE A 271 23.23 -22.18 -4.19
CA ILE A 271 22.78 -23.42 -3.58
C ILE A 271 21.49 -23.91 -4.22
N CYS A 272 20.52 -23.01 -4.43
CA CYS A 272 19.30 -23.35 -5.15
C CYS A 272 19.59 -23.73 -6.61
N LYS A 273 20.52 -23.04 -7.28
CA LYS A 273 20.94 -23.42 -8.64
C LYS A 273 21.52 -24.82 -8.68
N GLU A 274 22.39 -25.15 -7.73
CA GLU A 274 23.02 -26.45 -7.63
C GLU A 274 22.01 -27.59 -7.46
N GLU A 275 20.99 -27.41 -6.62
CA GLU A 275 19.92 -28.39 -6.45
C GLU A 275 19.00 -28.49 -7.67
N LEU A 276 18.71 -27.38 -8.34
CA LEU A 276 17.98 -27.40 -9.61
C LEU A 276 18.75 -28.17 -10.68
N ARG A 277 20.07 -27.99 -10.78
CA ARG A 277 20.91 -28.78 -11.70
C ARG A 277 20.81 -30.29 -11.40
N ARG A 278 20.86 -30.67 -10.13
CA ARG A 278 20.69 -32.07 -9.69
C ARG A 278 19.31 -32.60 -10.09
N ALA A 279 18.26 -31.80 -9.89
CA ALA A 279 16.89 -32.18 -10.20
C ALA A 279 16.65 -32.36 -11.71
N PHE A 280 17.14 -31.45 -12.56
CA PHE A 280 17.04 -31.59 -14.02
C PHE A 280 17.81 -32.81 -14.52
N CYS A 281 19.03 -33.03 -14.04
CA CYS A 281 19.79 -34.24 -14.38
C CYS A 281 19.10 -35.51 -13.90
N LYS A 282 18.39 -35.47 -12.77
CA LYS A 282 17.64 -36.62 -12.25
C LYS A 282 16.48 -37.03 -13.14
N GLY A 283 15.78 -36.07 -13.75
CA GLY A 283 14.70 -36.31 -14.70
C GLY A 283 15.14 -36.49 -16.15
N SER A 284 16.44 -36.59 -16.43
CA SER A 284 16.97 -36.82 -17.77
C SER A 284 17.98 -37.97 -17.78
N THR A 285 18.05 -38.71 -18.89
CA THR A 285 19.08 -39.74 -19.11
C THR A 285 20.30 -39.20 -19.86
N VAL A 286 20.26 -37.93 -20.27
CA VAL A 286 21.36 -37.27 -20.98
C VAL A 286 22.50 -36.99 -20.00
N THR A 287 23.72 -37.34 -20.41
CA THR A 287 24.91 -37.05 -19.60
C THR A 287 25.30 -35.59 -19.76
N LYS A 288 25.44 -34.89 -18.64
CA LYS A 288 25.84 -33.48 -18.59
C LYS A 288 27.18 -33.37 -17.87
N LEU A 289 28.03 -32.49 -18.38
CA LEU A 289 29.30 -32.14 -17.79
C LEU A 289 29.27 -30.67 -17.39
N PHE A 290 29.42 -30.39 -16.10
CA PHE A 290 29.39 -29.05 -15.52
C PHE A 290 30.79 -28.65 -15.09
N PHE A 291 31.10 -27.36 -15.19
CA PHE A 291 32.30 -26.77 -14.60
C PHE A 291 31.89 -25.84 -13.45
N GLN A 292 32.43 -26.07 -12.24
CA GLN A 292 32.03 -25.34 -11.05
C GLN A 292 33.20 -25.16 -10.09
N THR A 293 33.76 -23.94 -10.02
CA THR A 293 34.86 -23.57 -9.12
C THR A 293 34.46 -23.33 -7.67
N TYR A 294 33.16 -23.37 -7.34
CA TYR A 294 32.64 -23.00 -6.01
C TYR A 294 33.16 -21.61 -5.54
N ALA A 295 33.53 -21.45 -4.26
CA ALA A 295 34.13 -20.22 -3.74
C ALA A 295 35.66 -20.17 -3.89
N ASP A 296 36.27 -21.16 -4.56
CA ASP A 296 37.71 -21.25 -4.70
C ASP A 296 38.19 -20.12 -5.63
N ILE A 297 39.11 -19.29 -5.12
CA ILE A 297 39.84 -18.31 -5.92
C ILE A 297 41.15 -18.96 -6.35
N LEU A 298 41.36 -19.06 -7.66
CA LEU A 298 42.55 -19.66 -8.24
C LEU A 298 43.61 -18.57 -8.37
N TYR A 299 44.73 -18.70 -7.66
CA TYR A 299 45.82 -17.75 -7.73
C TYR A 299 46.99 -18.29 -8.55
N GLU A 300 47.78 -17.41 -9.15
CA GLU A 300 49.03 -17.78 -9.81
C GLU A 300 49.96 -18.52 -8.84
N THR A 301 50.37 -19.73 -9.22
CA THR A 301 51.34 -20.58 -8.51
C THR A 301 52.41 -21.08 -9.48
N ALA A 302 53.41 -21.82 -9.01
CA ALA A 302 54.41 -22.40 -9.90
C ALA A 302 53.83 -23.58 -10.71
N GLU A 303 53.00 -24.41 -10.08
CA GLU A 303 52.49 -25.67 -10.62
C GLU A 303 51.11 -25.55 -11.30
N GLY A 304 50.36 -24.48 -11.06
CA GLY A 304 48.96 -24.37 -11.46
C GLY A 304 48.02 -25.23 -10.61
N LYS A 305 46.75 -25.31 -11.01
CA LYS A 305 45.71 -26.12 -10.33
C LYS A 305 45.06 -27.06 -11.33
N ASP A 306 44.97 -28.34 -10.98
CA ASP A 306 44.27 -29.33 -11.79
C ASP A 306 42.78 -29.04 -11.81
N MET A 307 42.25 -28.69 -12.99
CA MET A 307 40.84 -28.31 -13.12
C MET A 307 39.87 -29.50 -13.12
N SER A 308 40.35 -30.74 -13.20
CA SER A 308 39.48 -31.93 -13.24
C SER A 308 38.57 -32.08 -12.01
N GLU A 309 38.97 -31.57 -10.84
CA GLU A 309 38.18 -31.58 -9.61
C GLU A 309 36.98 -30.61 -9.62
N TYR A 310 36.96 -29.69 -10.59
CA TYR A 310 35.88 -28.73 -10.80
C TYR A 310 34.91 -29.16 -11.91
N PHE A 311 35.24 -30.23 -12.63
CA PHE A 311 34.30 -30.86 -13.57
C PHE A 311 33.44 -31.89 -12.85
N ILE A 312 32.14 -31.79 -13.05
CA ILE A 312 31.13 -32.66 -12.45
C ILE A 312 30.33 -33.30 -13.57
N VAL A 313 30.35 -34.63 -13.65
CA VAL A 313 29.53 -35.38 -14.61
C VAL A 313 28.28 -35.92 -13.92
N ARG A 314 27.12 -35.73 -14.55
CA ARG A 314 25.81 -36.16 -14.04
C ARG A 314 25.01 -36.90 -15.11
N LYS A 315 24.25 -37.90 -14.68
CA LYS A 315 23.24 -38.60 -15.47
C LYS A 315 22.22 -39.25 -14.55
N GLY A 316 20.94 -38.92 -14.67
CA GLY A 316 19.94 -39.38 -13.72
C GLY A 316 20.34 -38.99 -12.29
N SER A 317 20.25 -39.93 -11.36
CA SER A 317 20.66 -39.73 -9.96
C SER A 317 22.17 -39.92 -9.70
N SER A 318 22.95 -40.25 -10.74
CA SER A 318 24.39 -40.51 -10.61
C SER A 318 25.18 -39.21 -10.80
N GLU A 319 26.19 -39.01 -9.95
CA GLU A 319 27.12 -37.88 -9.99
C GLU A 319 28.54 -38.36 -9.66
N ALA A 320 29.54 -37.78 -10.34
CA ALA A 320 30.95 -37.91 -9.98
C ALA A 320 31.72 -36.63 -10.29
N THR A 321 32.72 -36.32 -9.46
CA THR A 321 33.75 -35.33 -9.80
C THR A 321 34.79 -35.99 -10.71
N CYS A 322 35.20 -35.28 -11.77
CA CYS A 322 36.01 -35.89 -12.82
C CYS A 322 37.48 -36.13 -12.42
N ASP A 323 37.93 -35.64 -11.27
CA ASP A 323 39.20 -36.02 -10.66
C ASP A 323 39.24 -37.50 -10.24
N THR A 324 38.08 -38.13 -10.06
CA THR A 324 37.96 -39.59 -9.87
C THR A 324 37.93 -40.38 -11.18
N LEU A 325 37.88 -39.68 -12.33
CA LEU A 325 37.71 -40.23 -13.69
C LEU A 325 38.75 -39.67 -14.67
N LYS A 326 39.93 -39.28 -14.17
CA LYS A 326 40.94 -38.53 -14.95
C LYS A 326 41.42 -39.23 -16.21
N ASP A 327 41.42 -40.57 -16.24
CA ASP A 327 41.83 -41.35 -17.42
C ASP A 327 40.83 -41.24 -18.60
N LYS A 328 39.63 -40.70 -18.33
CA LYS A 328 38.55 -40.49 -19.31
C LYS A 328 38.28 -39.02 -19.61
N LEU A 329 38.93 -38.10 -18.89
CA LEU A 329 38.73 -36.65 -19.05
C LEU A 329 39.98 -36.03 -19.67
N HIS A 330 39.81 -35.43 -20.85
CA HIS A 330 40.85 -34.69 -21.56
C HIS A 330 40.56 -33.20 -21.49
N LEU A 331 41.53 -32.43 -20.98
CA LEU A 331 41.39 -30.99 -20.80
C LEU A 331 42.36 -30.25 -21.73
N THR A 332 41.81 -29.37 -22.56
CA THR A 332 42.59 -28.46 -23.41
C THR A 332 42.40 -27.03 -22.94
N TYR A 333 43.48 -26.32 -22.65
CA TYR A 333 43.45 -24.96 -22.16
C TYR A 333 43.84 -23.98 -23.26
N LYS A 334 43.14 -22.85 -23.37
CA LYS A 334 43.53 -21.74 -24.25
C LYS A 334 43.58 -20.46 -23.44
N TYR A 335 44.68 -19.71 -23.57
CA TYR A 335 44.83 -18.41 -22.93
C TYR A 335 44.08 -17.36 -23.75
N VAL A 336 43.17 -16.60 -23.13
CA VAL A 336 42.26 -15.70 -23.85
C VAL A 336 42.26 -14.26 -23.35
N LYS A 337 42.59 -14.01 -22.08
CA LYS A 337 42.77 -12.64 -21.56
C LYS A 337 43.97 -12.57 -20.63
N ASP A 338 44.66 -11.43 -20.63
CA ASP A 338 45.73 -11.15 -19.68
C ASP A 338 45.22 -10.90 -18.25
N ALA A 339 46.15 -10.73 -17.31
CA ALA A 339 45.85 -10.45 -15.90
C ALA A 339 45.10 -9.12 -15.69
N GLU A 340 45.13 -8.24 -16.69
CA GLU A 340 44.38 -6.98 -16.71
C GLU A 340 42.97 -7.14 -17.30
N GLY A 341 42.66 -8.30 -17.89
CA GLY A 341 41.39 -8.62 -18.53
C GLY A 341 41.32 -8.25 -20.01
N ASN A 342 42.43 -7.81 -20.62
CA ASN A 342 42.47 -7.49 -22.04
C ASN A 342 42.51 -8.78 -22.87
N PRO A 343 41.76 -8.87 -23.97
CA PRO A 343 41.85 -9.99 -24.89
C PRO A 343 43.27 -10.16 -25.44
N VAL A 344 43.72 -11.41 -25.51
CA VAL A 344 45.00 -11.80 -26.14
C VAL A 344 44.73 -12.71 -27.34
N GLU A 345 45.74 -12.90 -28.19
CA GLU A 345 45.66 -13.91 -29.24
C GLU A 345 45.48 -15.29 -28.62
N SER A 346 44.33 -15.91 -28.89
CA SER A 346 43.96 -17.20 -28.29
C SER A 346 44.90 -18.30 -28.75
N ASN A 347 45.64 -18.88 -27.82
CA ASN A 347 46.60 -19.94 -28.08
C ASN A 347 46.46 -21.08 -27.09
N THR A 348 46.61 -22.32 -27.56
CA THR A 348 46.63 -23.51 -26.71
C THR A 348 47.82 -23.46 -25.76
N VAL A 349 47.58 -23.75 -24.49
CA VAL A 349 48.60 -23.78 -23.45
C VAL A 349 49.04 -25.23 -23.23
N GLU A 350 50.35 -25.46 -23.24
CA GLU A 350 50.90 -26.77 -22.92
C GLU A 350 50.94 -26.97 -21.40
N GLY A 351 50.33 -28.06 -20.91
CA GLY A 351 50.24 -28.36 -19.49
C GLY A 351 49.13 -27.61 -18.75
N ILE A 352 49.19 -27.65 -17.42
CA ILE A 352 48.21 -26.98 -16.53
C ILE A 352 48.56 -25.49 -16.46
N PRO A 353 47.63 -24.57 -16.76
CA PRO A 353 47.87 -23.14 -16.62
C PRO A 353 48.23 -22.75 -15.20
N SER A 354 49.26 -21.92 -15.06
CA SER A 354 49.79 -21.46 -13.77
C SER A 354 49.93 -19.95 -13.65
N LYS A 355 49.72 -19.21 -14.75
CA LYS A 355 49.90 -17.75 -14.82
C LYS A 355 48.59 -17.01 -14.70
N ALA A 356 48.63 -15.81 -14.14
CA ALA A 356 47.46 -14.97 -14.03
C ALA A 356 46.89 -14.60 -15.40
N GLY A 357 45.56 -14.60 -15.49
CA GLY A 357 44.78 -14.31 -16.69
C GLY A 357 43.58 -15.24 -16.85
N THR A 358 42.79 -15.03 -17.90
CA THR A 358 41.60 -15.85 -18.19
C THR A 358 41.94 -16.90 -19.23
N TYR A 359 41.47 -18.12 -18.97
CA TYR A 359 41.62 -19.27 -19.83
C TYR A 359 40.25 -19.83 -20.20
N THR A 360 40.09 -20.27 -21.44
CA THR A 360 39.03 -21.22 -21.77
C THR A 360 39.56 -22.63 -21.57
N ILE A 361 38.68 -23.52 -21.10
CA ILE A 361 38.94 -24.95 -20.99
C ILE A 361 37.92 -25.70 -21.83
N GLU A 362 38.42 -26.50 -22.78
CA GLU A 362 37.64 -27.48 -23.52
C GLU A 362 37.85 -28.84 -22.85
N ALA A 363 36.79 -29.36 -22.24
CA ALA A 363 36.76 -30.66 -21.60
C ALA A 363 36.08 -31.68 -22.51
N VAL A 364 36.76 -32.79 -22.78
CA VAL A 364 36.22 -33.95 -23.51
C VAL A 364 36.22 -35.13 -22.57
N PHE A 365 35.03 -35.64 -22.26
CA PHE A 365 34.85 -36.85 -21.48
C PHE A 365 34.46 -38.01 -22.39
N ASP A 366 35.28 -39.06 -22.39
CA ASP A 366 35.15 -40.22 -23.30
C ASP A 366 33.91 -41.09 -23.03
N GLY A 367 33.28 -40.91 -21.86
CA GLY A 367 32.21 -41.80 -21.40
C GLY A 367 32.73 -43.01 -20.61
N ASN A 368 31.81 -43.68 -19.94
CA ASN A 368 32.02 -44.97 -19.29
C ASN A 368 30.70 -45.77 -19.21
N GLU A 369 30.65 -46.85 -18.43
CA GLU A 369 29.46 -47.69 -18.29
C GLU A 369 28.23 -46.95 -17.73
N THR A 370 28.45 -45.87 -16.98
CA THR A 370 27.37 -45.07 -16.37
C THR A 370 27.04 -43.85 -17.24
N TYR A 371 28.07 -43.07 -17.59
CA TYR A 371 27.97 -41.75 -18.21
C TYR A 371 28.32 -41.83 -19.70
N GLY A 372 27.50 -41.20 -20.55
CA GLY A 372 27.80 -41.06 -21.97
C GLY A 372 28.97 -40.11 -22.22
N ALA A 373 29.58 -40.23 -23.40
CA ALA A 373 30.59 -39.26 -23.85
C ALA A 373 29.95 -37.87 -23.98
N CYS A 374 30.66 -36.84 -23.52
CA CYS A 374 30.18 -35.47 -23.57
C CYS A 374 31.34 -34.49 -23.57
N THR A 375 31.04 -33.25 -23.93
CA THR A 375 32.02 -32.16 -23.91
C THR A 375 31.44 -30.97 -23.17
N ALA A 376 32.31 -30.16 -22.57
CA ALA A 376 31.96 -28.88 -21.99
C ALA A 376 33.05 -27.88 -22.32
N THR A 377 32.66 -26.62 -22.51
CA THR A 377 33.61 -25.51 -22.54
C THR A 377 33.27 -24.58 -21.40
N ALA A 378 34.29 -24.09 -20.71
CA ALA A 378 34.13 -23.10 -19.65
C ALA A 378 35.24 -22.06 -19.69
N GLU A 379 35.01 -20.92 -19.05
CA GLU A 379 36.05 -19.93 -18.75
C GLU A 379 36.37 -19.95 -17.26
N TYR A 380 37.64 -19.77 -16.92
CA TYR A 380 38.07 -19.52 -15.55
C TYR A 380 39.23 -18.53 -15.54
N THR A 381 39.40 -17.85 -14.41
CA THR A 381 40.47 -16.87 -14.21
C THR A 381 41.43 -17.38 -13.15
N ILE A 382 42.72 -17.28 -13.45
CA ILE A 382 43.79 -17.33 -12.46
C ILE A 382 44.09 -15.89 -12.07
N GLU A 383 43.85 -15.55 -10.82
CA GLU A 383 44.11 -14.23 -10.25
C GLU A 383 45.61 -14.03 -9.99
N LEU A 384 46.02 -12.77 -9.95
CA LEU A 384 47.34 -12.38 -9.44
C LEU A 384 47.53 -12.88 -8.00
N PRO A 385 48.77 -13.10 -7.52
CA PRO A 385 49.02 -13.60 -6.17
C PRO A 385 48.18 -12.93 -5.07
N ASP A 386 47.65 -13.70 -4.12
CA ASP A 386 46.83 -13.18 -3.01
C ASP A 386 47.71 -12.50 -1.95
N LEU A 387 48.06 -11.23 -2.19
CA LEU A 387 48.84 -10.42 -1.28
C LEU A 387 47.95 -9.49 -0.44
N ILE A 388 46.64 -9.44 -0.71
CA ILE A 388 45.72 -8.47 -0.09
C ILE A 388 44.87 -9.17 0.98
N THR A 389 44.90 -8.64 2.19
CA THR A 389 43.83 -8.87 3.18
C THR A 389 42.79 -7.75 3.02
N LEU A 390 41.53 -8.12 2.80
CA LEU A 390 40.41 -7.20 2.57
C LEU A 390 39.24 -7.50 3.52
N GLY A 391 39.00 -6.60 4.47
CA GLY A 391 37.82 -6.54 5.31
C GLY A 391 36.88 -5.42 4.86
N VAL A 392 35.60 -5.75 4.67
CA VAL A 392 34.50 -4.79 4.57
C VAL A 392 33.27 -5.47 5.18
N GLU A 393 32.51 -4.72 5.98
CA GLU A 393 31.28 -5.19 6.61
C GLU A 393 30.07 -4.50 5.99
N SER A 394 28.99 -5.25 5.78
CA SER A 394 27.69 -4.68 5.48
C SER A 394 27.21 -3.82 6.65
N LYS A 395 26.54 -2.71 6.35
CA LYS A 395 26.08 -1.75 7.36
C LYS A 395 24.68 -1.24 7.06
N VAL A 396 24.03 -0.68 8.07
CA VAL A 396 22.84 0.15 7.86
C VAL A 396 23.30 1.54 7.43
N TYR A 397 22.55 2.18 6.53
CA TYR A 397 22.81 3.54 6.08
C TYR A 397 22.98 4.51 7.27
N ASP A 398 24.09 5.23 7.28
CA ASP A 398 24.45 6.24 8.28
C ASP A 398 25.05 7.52 7.64
N GLY A 399 25.00 7.63 6.31
CA GLY A 399 25.56 8.74 5.53
C GLY A 399 27.03 8.58 5.15
N GLU A 400 27.75 7.58 5.68
CA GLU A 400 29.18 7.38 5.44
C GLU A 400 29.44 6.08 4.65
N PRO A 401 30.51 6.02 3.84
CA PRO A 401 30.91 4.78 3.19
C PRO A 401 31.20 3.64 4.19
N ALA A 402 31.20 2.40 3.70
CA ALA A 402 31.67 1.27 4.48
C ALA A 402 33.18 1.37 4.73
N ALA A 403 33.61 1.08 5.97
CA ALA A 403 35.02 1.08 6.32
C ALA A 403 35.74 -0.12 5.69
N LEU A 404 36.93 0.12 5.14
CA LEU A 404 37.79 -0.92 4.57
C LEU A 404 38.99 -1.19 5.48
N ASP A 405 39.24 -2.46 5.80
CA ASP A 405 40.50 -2.93 6.38
C ASP A 405 41.35 -3.56 5.27
N VAL A 406 42.36 -2.83 4.80
CA VAL A 406 43.23 -3.28 3.70
C VAL A 406 44.67 -3.38 4.18
N LYS A 407 45.25 -4.56 4.00
CA LYS A 407 46.69 -4.81 4.21
C LYS A 407 47.25 -5.51 2.99
N VAL A 408 48.45 -5.11 2.56
CA VAL A 408 49.15 -5.74 1.45
C VAL A 408 50.43 -6.37 1.99
N ASP A 409 50.54 -7.68 1.90
CA ASP A 409 51.75 -8.44 2.24
C ASP A 409 52.73 -8.37 1.07
N TYR A 410 53.46 -7.25 0.99
CA TYR A 410 54.44 -6.97 -0.06
C TYR A 410 55.67 -6.29 0.53
N ASP A 411 56.86 -6.79 0.18
CA ASP A 411 58.14 -6.41 0.76
C ASP A 411 58.72 -5.09 0.20
N LYS A 412 58.07 -4.50 -0.81
CA LYS A 412 58.45 -3.23 -1.46
C LYS A 412 57.36 -2.18 -1.31
N GLU A 413 57.67 -0.93 -1.69
CA GLU A 413 56.67 0.13 -1.72
C GLU A 413 55.58 -0.18 -2.76
N TYR A 414 54.31 0.01 -2.34
CA TYR A 414 53.14 -0.23 -3.17
C TYR A 414 52.16 0.94 -3.15
N GLU A 415 51.22 0.92 -4.09
CA GLU A 415 50.06 1.81 -4.17
C GLU A 415 48.79 0.97 -4.28
N VAL A 416 47.70 1.38 -3.62
CA VAL A 416 46.41 0.69 -3.68
C VAL A 416 45.39 1.56 -4.38
N LYS A 417 44.56 0.96 -5.24
CA LYS A 417 43.41 1.59 -5.89
C LYS A 417 42.14 0.83 -5.58
N TYR A 418 41.04 1.56 -5.52
CA TYR A 418 39.71 1.05 -5.22
C TYR A 418 38.79 1.30 -6.41
N HIS A 419 37.97 0.31 -6.72
CA HIS A 419 36.90 0.44 -7.69
C HIS A 419 35.66 -0.23 -7.12
N TYR A 420 34.51 0.42 -7.25
CA TYR A 420 33.25 -0.05 -6.69
C TYR A 420 32.27 -0.28 -7.82
N THR A 421 31.77 -1.50 -7.90
CA THR A 421 30.63 -1.85 -8.72
C THR A 421 29.45 -2.20 -7.84
N GLY A 422 28.24 -2.17 -8.35
CA GLY A 422 27.08 -2.54 -7.55
C GLY A 422 25.75 -2.18 -8.18
N THR A 423 24.69 -2.37 -7.42
CA THR A 423 23.34 -1.98 -7.78
C THR A 423 22.68 -1.22 -6.64
N VAL A 424 22.08 -0.09 -6.99
CA VAL A 424 21.27 0.72 -6.08
C VAL A 424 19.81 0.32 -6.31
N PRO A 425 19.14 -0.35 -5.35
CA PRO A 425 17.76 -0.76 -5.50
C PRO A 425 16.84 0.46 -5.40
N TYR A 426 16.08 0.69 -6.46
CA TYR A 426 15.06 1.72 -6.49
C TYR A 426 13.67 1.09 -6.31
N ALA A 427 13.43 0.01 -7.05
CA ALA A 427 12.26 -0.86 -6.95
C ALA A 427 12.67 -2.32 -7.22
N ALA A 428 11.71 -3.26 -7.21
CA ALA A 428 12.00 -4.64 -7.62
C ALA A 428 12.58 -4.64 -9.05
N GLU A 429 11.86 -4.08 -10.01
CA GLU A 429 12.23 -4.14 -11.43
C GLU A 429 13.17 -3.00 -11.88
N ILE A 430 13.55 -2.09 -10.97
CA ILE A 430 14.36 -0.91 -11.28
C ILE A 430 15.56 -0.88 -10.35
N THR A 431 16.73 -1.16 -10.94
CA THR A 431 18.02 -1.04 -10.28
C THR A 431 18.91 -0.15 -11.14
N TYR A 432 19.75 0.66 -10.50
CA TYR A 432 20.77 1.45 -11.17
C TYR A 432 22.14 0.83 -10.91
N ASP A 433 22.92 0.64 -11.97
CA ASP A 433 24.29 0.20 -11.84
C ASP A 433 25.15 1.29 -11.21
N TYR A 434 25.89 0.91 -10.17
CA TYR A 434 26.95 1.70 -9.60
C TYR A 434 28.27 1.21 -10.20
N ASN A 435 29.07 2.13 -10.73
CA ASN A 435 30.41 1.86 -11.25
C ASN A 435 31.23 3.14 -11.08
N SER A 436 32.08 3.17 -10.05
CA SER A 436 32.81 4.38 -9.65
C SER A 436 34.05 4.03 -8.83
N ASP A 437 35.06 4.90 -8.86
CA ASP A 437 36.18 4.86 -7.91
C ASP A 437 35.83 5.53 -6.57
N GLU A 438 34.70 6.25 -6.52
CA GLU A 438 34.16 6.83 -5.29
C GLU A 438 33.42 5.76 -4.47
N ALA A 439 33.66 5.74 -3.16
CA ALA A 439 33.02 4.79 -2.27
C ALA A 439 31.51 5.08 -2.14
N PRO A 440 30.65 4.07 -2.28
CA PRO A 440 29.20 4.27 -2.22
C PRO A 440 28.75 4.62 -0.80
N ILE A 441 27.77 5.52 -0.71
CA ILE A 441 27.14 5.92 0.56
C ILE A 441 25.67 5.52 0.66
N LYS A 442 24.99 5.28 -0.47
CA LYS A 442 23.55 5.04 -0.50
C LYS A 442 23.22 3.57 -0.26
N PRO A 443 21.99 3.27 0.21
CA PRO A 443 21.49 1.90 0.23
C PRO A 443 21.70 1.20 -1.11
N GLY A 444 22.28 0.02 -1.08
CA GLY A 444 22.69 -0.70 -2.28
C GLY A 444 23.60 -1.87 -1.97
N ARG A 445 23.85 -2.66 -2.99
CA ARG A 445 24.74 -3.82 -2.94
C ARG A 445 25.94 -3.52 -3.78
N TYR A 446 27.10 -3.68 -3.21
CA TYR A 446 28.34 -3.24 -3.83
C TYR A 446 29.40 -4.31 -3.71
N THR A 447 30.29 -4.33 -4.69
CA THR A 447 31.54 -5.05 -4.66
C THR A 447 32.64 -4.00 -4.67
N VAL A 448 33.54 -4.05 -3.68
CA VAL A 448 34.78 -3.28 -3.73
C VAL A 448 35.88 -4.18 -4.31
N GLU A 449 36.48 -3.76 -5.41
CA GLU A 449 37.75 -4.30 -5.93
C GLU A 449 38.90 -3.44 -5.41
N VAL A 450 39.87 -4.09 -4.78
CA VAL A 450 41.13 -3.49 -4.33
C VAL A 450 42.26 -4.03 -5.19
N SER A 451 42.97 -3.15 -5.88
CA SER A 451 44.14 -3.49 -6.71
C SER A 451 45.41 -2.89 -6.11
N ALA A 452 46.42 -3.72 -5.84
CA ALA A 452 47.74 -3.29 -5.38
C ALA A 452 48.73 -3.25 -6.55
N TYR A 453 49.58 -2.22 -6.58
CA TYR A 453 50.59 -1.98 -7.61
C TYR A 453 51.95 -1.80 -6.97
N ASP A 454 52.98 -2.42 -7.55
CA ASP A 454 54.36 -2.10 -7.20
C ASP A 454 54.67 -0.65 -7.61
N LYS A 455 55.19 0.15 -6.69
CA LYS A 455 55.29 1.61 -6.89
C LYS A 455 56.34 2.00 -7.91
N ALA A 456 57.39 1.19 -8.09
CA ALA A 456 58.52 1.46 -8.99
C ALA A 456 58.19 1.07 -10.44
N SER A 457 57.72 -0.15 -10.65
CA SER A 457 57.38 -0.71 -11.97
C SER A 457 56.00 -0.29 -12.45
N LYS A 458 55.11 0.15 -11.55
CA LYS A 458 53.69 0.40 -11.79
C LYS A 458 52.89 -0.84 -12.22
N LYS A 459 53.45 -2.04 -12.08
CA LYS A 459 52.77 -3.30 -12.40
C LYS A 459 51.78 -3.66 -11.29
N LYS A 460 50.59 -4.12 -11.66
CA LYS A 460 49.62 -4.70 -10.71
C LYS A 460 50.20 -6.00 -10.15
N ILE A 461 50.23 -6.14 -8.83
CA ILE A 461 50.83 -7.29 -8.14
C ILE A 461 49.80 -8.18 -7.47
N SER A 462 48.63 -7.64 -7.13
CA SER A 462 47.53 -8.36 -6.51
C SER A 462 46.22 -7.63 -6.73
N ARG A 463 45.13 -8.38 -6.73
CA ARG A 463 43.75 -7.88 -6.81
C ARG A 463 42.90 -8.73 -5.88
N LYS A 464 41.96 -8.09 -5.17
CA LYS A 464 40.98 -8.79 -4.34
C LYS A 464 39.67 -8.02 -4.32
N SER A 465 38.56 -8.76 -4.40
CA SER A 465 37.22 -8.17 -4.35
C SER A 465 36.44 -8.72 -3.17
N LYS A 466 35.52 -7.90 -2.64
CA LYS A 466 34.60 -8.34 -1.58
C LYS A 466 33.27 -7.61 -1.69
N ASP A 467 32.19 -8.38 -1.55
CA ASP A 467 30.82 -7.86 -1.56
C ASP A 467 30.46 -7.30 -0.19
N PHE A 468 29.65 -6.25 -0.18
CA PHE A 468 29.01 -5.69 1.00
C PHE A 468 27.68 -5.02 0.63
N GLU A 469 26.83 -4.80 1.63
CA GLU A 469 25.54 -4.16 1.47
C GLU A 469 25.44 -2.94 2.40
N ILE A 470 24.93 -1.84 1.87
CA ILE A 470 24.40 -0.74 2.67
C ILE A 470 22.88 -0.91 2.66
N THR A 471 22.28 -1.25 3.80
CA THR A 471 20.83 -1.40 3.90
C THR A 471 20.15 -0.09 4.24
N PHE A 472 18.87 0.04 3.91
CA PHE A 472 18.07 1.19 4.32
C PHE A 472 18.05 1.32 5.85
N LYS A 473 18.15 2.55 6.34
CA LYS A 473 17.86 2.84 7.74
C LYS A 473 16.35 2.87 7.94
N SER A 474 15.87 1.98 8.80
CA SER A 474 14.46 1.89 9.17
C SER A 474 14.28 1.99 10.68
N THR A 475 13.16 2.56 11.10
CA THR A 475 12.80 2.68 12.52
C THR A 475 11.38 2.15 12.74
N HIS A 476 11.22 1.14 13.59
CA HIS A 476 9.91 0.69 14.06
C HIS A 476 9.39 1.63 15.16
N VAL A 477 8.71 2.70 14.77
CA VAL A 477 8.16 3.72 15.69
C VAL A 477 7.12 3.12 16.64
N THR A 478 6.31 2.18 16.17
CA THR A 478 5.38 1.41 16.99
C THR A 478 5.22 0.02 16.40
N ASP A 479 5.48 -1.00 17.21
CA ASP A 479 5.26 -2.41 16.88
C ASP A 479 4.37 -3.05 17.95
N ASN A 480 3.17 -3.46 17.53
CA ASN A 480 2.18 -4.13 18.34
C ASN A 480 2.17 -5.65 18.12
N ASN A 481 3.10 -6.19 17.34
CA ASN A 481 3.24 -7.63 17.09
C ASN A 481 3.64 -8.38 18.36
N THR A 482 3.06 -9.56 18.57
CA THR A 482 3.37 -10.44 19.70
C THR A 482 2.77 -11.82 19.47
N SER A 483 3.48 -12.86 19.92
CA SER A 483 2.99 -14.25 19.89
C SER A 483 1.95 -14.54 20.97
N GLU A 484 1.83 -13.71 22.02
CA GLU A 484 0.84 -13.88 23.09
C GLU A 484 -0.61 -13.78 22.58
N TYR A 485 -0.82 -13.04 21.50
CA TYR A 485 -2.13 -12.81 20.91
C TYR A 485 -2.07 -13.20 19.44
N PRO A 486 -2.66 -14.35 19.06
CA PRO A 486 -2.60 -14.84 17.69
C PRO A 486 -2.96 -13.77 16.65
N GLY A 487 -3.97 -12.93 16.90
CA GLY A 487 -4.35 -11.88 15.94
C GLY A 487 -3.40 -10.69 15.83
N ALA A 488 -2.42 -10.54 16.70
CA ALA A 488 -1.57 -9.35 16.75
C ALA A 488 -0.41 -9.37 15.73
N GLN A 489 -0.27 -10.40 14.91
CA GLN A 489 0.76 -10.39 13.86
C GLN A 489 0.33 -9.58 12.63
N THR A 490 1.31 -9.03 11.91
CA THR A 490 1.06 -8.21 10.70
C THR A 490 0.37 -9.01 9.57
N TYR A 491 0.64 -10.32 9.48
CA TYR A 491 0.03 -11.17 8.47
C TYR A 491 -1.42 -11.60 8.81
N TYR A 492 -1.86 -11.43 10.06
CA TYR A 492 -3.24 -11.69 10.48
C TYR A 492 -4.07 -10.40 10.53
N ASN A 493 -3.89 -9.58 11.57
CA ASN A 493 -4.78 -8.44 11.81
C ASN A 493 -4.07 -7.09 11.97
N ASN A 494 -2.80 -7.05 12.38
CA ASN A 494 -2.11 -5.77 12.50
C ASN A 494 -1.80 -5.16 11.13
N LYS A 495 -2.01 -3.85 11.01
CA LYS A 495 -1.88 -3.07 9.78
C LYS A 495 -0.57 -2.29 9.84
N SER A 496 0.45 -2.80 9.17
CA SER A 496 1.75 -2.09 9.08
C SER A 496 1.70 -0.98 8.05
N ILE A 497 1.90 0.26 8.49
CA ILE A 497 1.97 1.47 7.67
C ILE A 497 3.43 1.94 7.64
N VAL A 498 3.95 2.12 6.43
CA VAL A 498 5.35 2.49 6.20
C VAL A 498 5.42 3.94 5.75
N PHE A 499 6.25 4.74 6.38
CA PHE A 499 6.54 6.12 5.99
C PHE A 499 7.91 6.19 5.34
N THR A 500 8.02 6.92 4.23
CA THR A 500 9.30 7.18 3.57
C THR A 500 9.31 8.59 2.96
N GLY A 501 10.49 9.12 2.66
CA GLY A 501 10.67 10.51 2.25
C GLY A 501 10.98 10.65 0.77
N GLU A 502 10.37 11.64 0.10
CA GLU A 502 10.77 12.08 -1.24
C GLU A 502 11.41 13.47 -1.18
N GLY A 503 12.54 13.64 -1.88
CA GLY A 503 13.25 14.91 -1.96
C GLY A 503 13.96 15.32 -0.66
N PHE A 504 14.25 14.36 0.22
CA PHE A 504 15.09 14.57 1.41
C PHE A 504 16.52 14.15 1.10
N THR A 505 17.45 15.08 1.18
CA THR A 505 18.89 14.79 1.06
C THR A 505 19.42 14.08 2.30
N ALA A 506 20.68 13.63 2.28
CA ALA A 506 21.34 13.01 3.43
C ALA A 506 21.27 13.92 4.69
N ASP A 507 21.52 15.22 4.51
CA ASP A 507 21.47 16.23 5.59
C ASP A 507 20.04 16.56 6.08
N GLU A 508 19.01 16.04 5.40
CA GLU A 508 17.60 16.31 5.71
C GLU A 508 16.86 15.09 6.29
N GLN A 509 17.54 13.97 6.57
CA GLN A 509 16.85 12.78 7.11
C GLN A 509 16.23 13.04 8.50
N ASP A 510 16.86 13.86 9.35
CA ASP A 510 16.26 14.30 10.62
C ASP A 510 14.95 15.10 10.42
N LYS A 511 14.87 15.86 9.32
CA LYS A 511 13.66 16.61 8.94
C LYS A 511 12.55 15.65 8.49
N PHE A 512 12.90 14.60 7.74
CA PHE A 512 11.98 13.52 7.38
C PHE A 512 11.44 12.81 8.62
N GLU A 513 12.31 12.33 9.51
CA GLU A 513 11.91 11.59 10.72
C GLU A 513 10.98 12.41 11.62
N LYS A 514 11.32 13.69 11.83
CA LYS A 514 10.44 14.60 12.56
C LYS A 514 9.07 14.74 11.90
N LYS A 515 9.02 14.83 10.57
CA LYS A 515 7.75 14.96 9.84
C LYS A 515 6.94 13.67 9.86
N ALA A 516 7.59 12.52 9.72
CA ALA A 516 6.95 11.22 9.86
C ALA A 516 6.33 11.04 11.26
N ALA A 517 7.02 11.47 12.31
CA ALA A 517 6.48 11.47 13.67
C ALA A 517 5.23 12.36 13.81
N GLU A 518 5.18 13.52 13.14
CA GLU A 518 3.98 14.38 13.09
C GLU A 518 2.81 13.69 12.37
N TYR A 519 3.07 13.04 11.22
CA TYR A 519 2.07 12.23 10.51
C TYR A 519 1.53 11.11 11.41
N ILE A 520 2.41 10.29 12.00
CA ILE A 520 2.00 9.19 12.89
C ILE A 520 1.15 9.74 14.03
N LYS A 521 1.59 10.83 14.68
CA LYS A 521 0.80 11.48 15.74
C LYS A 521 -0.56 11.95 15.24
N TYR A 522 -0.67 12.48 14.03
CA TYR A 522 -1.95 12.89 13.44
C TYR A 522 -2.89 11.69 13.27
N PHE A 523 -2.41 10.59 12.70
CA PHE A 523 -3.19 9.35 12.54
C PHE A 523 -3.68 8.86 13.90
N ARG A 524 -2.79 8.69 14.88
CA ARG A 524 -3.12 8.18 16.22
C ARG A 524 -4.11 9.04 17.01
N ASN A 525 -4.28 10.31 16.62
CA ASN A 525 -5.24 11.22 17.23
C ASN A 525 -6.52 11.43 16.41
N THR A 526 -6.64 10.79 15.25
CA THR A 526 -7.76 10.94 14.33
C THR A 526 -8.67 9.72 14.39
N GLU A 527 -9.98 9.93 14.46
CA GLU A 527 -10.96 8.84 14.36
C GLU A 527 -11.06 8.32 12.92
N PRO A 528 -11.16 7.00 12.68
CA PRO A 528 -11.25 5.90 13.67
C PRO A 528 -9.90 5.28 14.08
N TYR A 529 -8.76 5.77 13.58
CA TYR A 529 -7.44 5.24 13.93
C TYR A 529 -7.13 5.30 15.43
N LYS A 530 -7.58 6.37 16.10
CA LYS A 530 -7.35 6.57 17.54
C LYS A 530 -7.87 5.43 18.41
N GLU A 531 -9.08 4.93 18.16
CA GLU A 531 -9.60 3.76 18.91
C GLU A 531 -8.91 2.45 18.51
N ALA A 532 -8.38 2.38 17.29
CA ALA A 532 -7.81 1.18 16.70
C ALA A 532 -6.28 1.16 16.70
N ASP A 533 -5.61 2.11 17.36
CA ASP A 533 -4.15 2.32 17.30
C ASP A 533 -3.34 1.05 17.57
N ILE A 534 -3.81 0.19 18.47
CA ILE A 534 -3.18 -1.10 18.80
C ILE A 534 -3.11 -2.08 17.61
N TYR A 535 -3.96 -1.88 16.60
CA TYR A 535 -3.99 -2.68 15.37
C TYR A 535 -3.15 -2.07 14.25
N PHE A 536 -2.41 -0.99 14.50
CA PHE A 536 -1.50 -0.38 13.53
C PHE A 536 -0.05 -0.49 14.01
N ASN A 537 0.83 -0.84 13.07
CA ASN A 537 2.26 -0.71 13.25
C ASN A 537 2.73 0.46 12.39
N TYR A 538 3.68 1.24 12.88
CA TYR A 538 4.22 2.39 12.17
C TYR A 538 5.73 2.25 12.06
N SER A 539 6.25 2.29 10.83
CA SER A 539 7.69 2.26 10.58
C SER A 539 8.09 3.39 9.64
N THR A 540 9.28 3.93 9.82
CA THR A 540 9.90 4.89 8.89
C THR A 540 11.05 4.22 8.14
N VAL A 541 11.31 4.68 6.91
CA VAL A 541 12.44 4.27 6.08
C VAL A 541 13.04 5.49 5.40
N GLU A 542 14.33 5.73 5.66
CA GLU A 542 15.10 6.84 5.11
C GLU A 542 15.46 6.57 3.64
N ALA A 543 14.75 7.22 2.72
CA ALA A 543 15.06 7.21 1.30
C ALA A 543 15.81 8.50 0.92
N VAL A 544 17.05 8.35 0.44
CA VAL A 544 18.01 9.45 0.27
C VAL A 544 17.98 9.98 -1.16
N SER A 545 17.67 11.26 -1.31
CA SER A 545 17.66 11.98 -2.58
C SER A 545 18.99 12.72 -2.82
N ASP A 546 19.43 12.86 -4.08
CA ASP A 546 20.59 13.70 -4.41
C ASP A 546 20.26 15.19 -4.35
N GLU A 547 19.01 15.54 -4.67
CA GLU A 547 18.52 16.90 -4.65
C GLU A 547 17.41 17.09 -3.60
N SER A 548 17.35 18.29 -3.02
CA SER A 548 16.29 18.66 -2.08
C SER A 548 15.03 19.14 -2.82
N GLY A 549 13.88 18.62 -2.36
CA GLY A 549 12.56 18.84 -2.93
C GLY A 549 12.42 18.36 -4.37
N ILE A 550 11.19 18.39 -4.87
CA ILE A 550 10.88 17.93 -6.23
C ILE A 550 10.78 19.14 -7.18
N GLY A 551 10.22 18.95 -8.38
CA GLY A 551 10.07 20.02 -9.35
C GLY A 551 8.91 19.80 -10.31
N LYS A 552 8.63 20.80 -11.15
CA LYS A 552 7.75 20.61 -12.32
C LYS A 552 8.38 19.68 -13.37
N GLN A 553 9.70 19.63 -13.38
CA GLN A 553 10.50 18.63 -14.08
C GLN A 553 11.18 17.76 -13.03
N ALA A 554 11.38 16.49 -13.36
CA ALA A 554 12.02 15.54 -12.46
C ALA A 554 13.43 16.03 -12.09
N LYS A 555 13.69 16.09 -10.78
CA LYS A 555 15.03 16.27 -10.22
C LYS A 555 15.63 14.89 -9.93
N LYS A 556 16.91 14.85 -9.56
CA LYS A 556 17.57 13.64 -9.05
C LYS A 556 17.14 13.35 -7.61
N THR A 557 15.86 13.08 -7.42
CA THR A 557 15.28 12.66 -6.13
C THR A 557 15.02 11.16 -6.13
N TYR A 558 14.83 10.58 -4.94
CA TYR A 558 14.68 9.13 -4.81
C TYR A 558 13.46 8.59 -5.55
N PHE A 559 12.35 9.33 -5.68
CA PHE A 559 11.18 8.87 -6.43
C PHE A 559 10.99 9.58 -7.78
N GLU A 560 11.88 10.50 -8.15
CA GLU A 560 11.81 11.32 -9.38
C GLU A 560 10.43 11.99 -9.57
N LEU A 561 9.74 12.31 -8.46
CA LEU A 561 8.38 12.83 -8.52
C LEU A 561 8.32 14.25 -9.10
N THR A 562 7.16 14.58 -9.66
CA THR A 562 6.89 15.93 -10.18
C THR A 562 5.53 16.45 -9.75
N TYR A 563 5.31 17.76 -9.90
CA TYR A 563 4.01 18.40 -9.68
C TYR A 563 3.58 19.31 -10.84
N ASP A 564 2.27 19.46 -11.03
CA ASP A 564 1.66 20.31 -12.06
C ASP A 564 1.65 21.81 -11.69
N ASP A 565 1.12 22.67 -12.56
CA ASP A 565 1.02 24.11 -12.31
C ASP A 565 0.16 24.50 -11.08
N ASN A 566 -0.65 23.57 -10.58
CA ASN A 566 -1.47 23.75 -9.38
C ASN A 566 -0.83 23.14 -8.12
N GLY A 567 0.40 22.60 -8.22
CA GLY A 567 1.07 21.90 -7.13
C GLY A 567 0.48 20.53 -6.84
N LYS A 568 -0.23 19.89 -7.79
CA LYS A 568 -0.70 18.51 -7.66
C LYS A 568 0.42 17.56 -8.08
N ILE A 569 0.71 16.55 -7.26
CA ILE A 569 1.64 15.48 -7.63
C ILE A 569 1.14 14.77 -8.90
N VAL A 570 2.05 14.54 -9.84
CA VAL A 570 1.78 13.87 -11.11
C VAL A 570 2.34 12.46 -11.05
N LEU A 571 1.48 11.47 -11.33
CA LEU A 571 1.84 10.07 -11.48
C LEU A 571 1.42 9.61 -12.89
N PRO A 572 2.19 8.72 -13.53
CA PRO A 572 1.75 8.04 -14.74
C PRO A 572 0.60 7.05 -14.42
N GLU A 573 -0.12 6.61 -15.45
CA GLU A 573 -1.31 5.73 -15.29
C GLU A 573 -0.98 4.38 -14.63
N ASP A 574 0.23 3.88 -14.84
CA ASP A 574 0.77 2.66 -14.22
C ASP A 574 1.45 2.92 -12.87
N GLY A 575 1.48 4.17 -12.41
CA GLY A 575 2.14 4.61 -11.17
C GLY A 575 3.65 4.81 -11.32
N GLY A 576 4.27 4.13 -12.28
CA GLY A 576 5.68 4.27 -12.66
C GLY A 576 6.66 3.96 -11.52
N LYS A 577 7.89 4.47 -11.67
CA LYS A 577 8.98 4.18 -10.73
C LYS A 577 8.64 4.55 -9.29
N ALA A 578 7.97 5.68 -9.07
CA ALA A 578 7.66 6.19 -7.73
C ALA A 578 6.84 5.19 -6.90
N VAL A 579 5.80 4.60 -7.50
CA VAL A 579 4.96 3.60 -6.85
C VAL A 579 5.73 2.31 -6.63
N GLN A 580 6.47 1.84 -7.64
CA GLN A 580 7.25 0.61 -7.52
C GLN A 580 8.32 0.72 -6.41
N GLY A 581 8.95 1.89 -6.27
CA GLY A 581 9.93 2.13 -5.21
C GLY A 581 9.31 2.19 -3.82
N ALA A 582 8.16 2.87 -3.69
CA ALA A 582 7.43 2.89 -2.42
C ALA A 582 6.99 1.48 -2.01
N MET A 583 6.61 0.66 -2.99
CA MET A 583 6.29 -0.74 -2.76
C MET A 583 7.48 -1.58 -2.35
N TYR A 584 8.63 -1.38 -2.99
CA TYR A 584 9.87 -2.07 -2.64
C TYR A 584 10.25 -1.77 -1.19
N ILE A 585 10.21 -0.50 -0.79
CA ILE A 585 10.47 -0.07 0.58
C ILE A 585 9.50 -0.76 1.55
N GLY A 586 8.20 -0.71 1.28
CA GLY A 586 7.22 -1.37 2.13
C GLY A 586 7.44 -2.88 2.25
N ASN A 587 7.65 -3.55 1.11
CA ASN A 587 7.71 -5.01 1.00
C ASN A 587 9.02 -5.62 1.50
N ASN A 588 10.15 -5.04 1.09
CA ASN A 588 11.48 -5.63 1.23
C ASN A 588 12.27 -5.03 2.40
N VAL A 589 11.97 -3.79 2.80
CA VAL A 589 12.67 -3.14 3.94
C VAL A 589 11.92 -3.37 5.25
N ILE A 590 10.59 -3.36 5.23
CA ILE A 590 9.77 -3.52 6.45
C ILE A 590 9.14 -4.89 6.54
N THR A 591 8.18 -5.21 5.67
CA THR A 591 7.50 -6.51 5.69
C THR A 591 6.66 -6.68 4.44
N SER A 592 6.69 -7.89 3.86
CA SER A 592 5.85 -8.21 2.71
C SER A 592 4.36 -8.03 2.97
N TYR A 593 3.93 -7.97 4.24
CA TYR A 593 2.54 -7.82 4.66
C TYR A 593 2.07 -6.37 4.86
N TYR A 594 2.91 -5.35 4.64
CA TYR A 594 2.58 -3.93 4.85
C TYR A 594 1.29 -3.52 4.13
N LYS A 595 0.46 -2.66 4.72
CA LYS A 595 -0.85 -2.31 4.16
C LYS A 595 -0.81 -1.06 3.30
N ALA A 596 -0.01 -0.07 3.70
CA ALA A 596 0.18 1.13 2.90
C ALA A 596 1.59 1.72 3.09
N ALA A 597 2.06 2.38 2.03
CA ALA A 597 3.22 3.25 2.07
C ALA A 597 2.76 4.72 1.98
N ILE A 598 3.27 5.57 2.86
CA ILE A 598 3.01 7.01 2.88
C ILE A 598 4.34 7.71 2.56
N VAL A 599 4.43 8.28 1.36
CA VAL A 599 5.58 9.03 0.87
C VAL A 599 5.37 10.51 1.19
N ILE A 600 6.18 11.04 2.10
CA ILE A 600 6.17 12.44 2.49
C ILE A 600 7.03 13.21 1.49
N VAL A 601 6.49 14.22 0.83
CA VAL A 601 7.19 14.97 -0.23
C VAL A 601 7.73 16.29 0.30
N ASN A 602 9.06 16.46 0.28
CA ASN A 602 9.80 17.62 0.77
C ASN A 602 9.72 18.84 -0.18
N ASP A 603 8.53 19.30 -0.54
CA ASP A 603 8.38 20.47 -1.40
C ASP A 603 7.17 21.32 -1.01
N ASP A 604 7.43 22.58 -0.63
CA ASP A 604 6.38 23.52 -0.24
C ASP A 604 5.44 23.89 -1.40
N ASN A 605 5.81 23.63 -2.66
CA ASN A 605 4.95 23.84 -3.82
C ASN A 605 3.91 22.73 -3.99
N VAL A 606 4.05 21.58 -3.32
CA VAL A 606 3.04 20.53 -3.32
C VAL A 606 1.83 20.99 -2.50
N LYS A 607 0.70 21.16 -3.17
CA LYS A 607 -0.59 21.59 -2.60
C LYS A 607 -1.65 20.49 -2.62
N LYS A 608 -1.47 19.46 -3.45
CA LYS A 608 -2.38 18.32 -3.53
C LYS A 608 -1.58 17.03 -3.67
N GLY A 609 -1.86 16.08 -2.80
CA GLY A 609 -1.31 14.74 -2.89
C GLY A 609 -1.89 13.94 -4.05
N ALA A 610 -1.41 12.71 -4.17
CA ALA A 610 -1.91 11.71 -5.09
C ALA A 610 -1.92 10.34 -4.39
N THR A 611 -2.78 9.45 -4.84
CA THR A 611 -2.77 8.06 -4.39
C THR A 611 -2.59 7.12 -5.57
N PHE A 612 -2.12 5.91 -5.27
CA PHE A 612 -2.08 4.83 -6.23
C PHE A 612 -2.40 3.51 -5.53
N THR A 613 -3.31 2.74 -6.11
CA THR A 613 -3.66 1.41 -5.62
C THR A 613 -3.34 0.39 -6.69
N ASN A 614 -2.39 -0.50 -6.41
CA ASN A 614 -2.15 -1.71 -7.19
C ASN A 614 -2.27 -2.93 -6.28
N LYS A 615 -1.18 -3.71 -6.15
CA LYS A 615 -1.03 -4.71 -5.10
C LYS A 615 -1.19 -4.13 -3.69
N ARG A 616 -0.78 -2.89 -3.47
CA ARG A 616 -0.71 -2.21 -2.17
C ARG A 616 -1.13 -0.75 -2.35
N PHE A 617 -1.39 -0.07 -1.24
CA PHE A 617 -1.80 1.32 -1.27
C PHE A 617 -0.62 2.25 -1.05
N THR A 618 -0.43 3.21 -1.95
CA THR A 618 0.61 4.24 -1.81
C THR A 618 -0.03 5.62 -1.79
N VAL A 619 0.36 6.45 -0.82
CA VAL A 619 -0.06 7.84 -0.74
C VAL A 619 1.15 8.74 -0.83
N PHE A 620 1.09 9.74 -1.71
CA PHE A 620 2.09 10.80 -1.81
C PHE A 620 1.48 12.09 -1.27
N ALA A 621 2.09 12.67 -0.23
CA ALA A 621 1.52 13.82 0.48
C ALA A 621 2.60 14.85 0.89
N GLY A 622 2.26 16.13 0.89
CA GLY A 622 3.19 17.22 1.23
C GLY A 622 3.50 17.33 2.73
N MET A 623 4.41 18.21 3.12
CA MET A 623 4.87 18.35 4.53
C MET A 623 3.91 19.06 5.49
N ASP A 624 2.78 19.58 5.02
CA ASP A 624 1.86 20.38 5.83
C ASP A 624 0.69 19.57 6.43
N GLU A 625 -0.11 20.22 7.27
CA GLU A 625 -1.29 19.60 7.90
C GLU A 625 -2.32 19.12 6.88
N SER A 626 -2.40 19.76 5.70
CA SER A 626 -3.29 19.32 4.63
C SER A 626 -2.82 18.01 3.99
N GLY A 627 -1.51 17.79 3.90
CA GLY A 627 -0.91 16.52 3.53
C GLY A 627 -1.24 15.41 4.54
N MET A 628 -1.14 15.70 5.84
CA MET A 628 -1.51 14.74 6.90
C MET A 628 -3.00 14.38 6.83
N GLU A 629 -3.88 15.39 6.69
CA GLU A 629 -5.32 15.19 6.53
C GLU A 629 -5.64 14.39 5.26
N PHE A 630 -4.98 14.69 4.14
CA PHE A 630 -5.13 13.94 2.90
C PHE A 630 -4.75 12.47 3.11
N ALA A 631 -3.57 12.18 3.65
CA ALA A 631 -3.10 10.82 3.84
C ALA A 631 -3.99 10.01 4.80
N ALA A 632 -4.44 10.61 5.90
CA ALA A 632 -5.35 9.94 6.84
C ALA A 632 -6.70 9.63 6.20
N ASN A 633 -7.27 10.56 5.41
CA ASN A 633 -8.56 10.31 4.78
C ASN A 633 -8.45 9.29 3.64
N GLU A 634 -7.40 9.34 2.81
CA GLU A 634 -7.28 8.38 1.71
C GLU A 634 -6.91 6.99 2.20
N LEU A 635 -6.12 6.85 3.28
CA LEU A 635 -5.92 5.55 3.91
C LEU A 635 -7.24 4.99 4.46
N LEU A 636 -8.11 5.85 4.99
CA LEU A 636 -9.43 5.42 5.47
C LEU A 636 -10.31 4.96 4.31
N ASN A 637 -10.31 5.71 3.20
CA ASN A 637 -11.01 5.33 1.97
C ASN A 637 -10.52 3.98 1.46
N TYR A 638 -9.20 3.76 1.43
CA TYR A 638 -8.60 2.48 1.05
C TYR A 638 -9.09 1.32 1.92
N PHE A 639 -9.10 1.46 3.25
CA PHE A 639 -9.62 0.41 4.12
C PHE A 639 -11.11 0.13 3.95
N ASN A 640 -11.89 1.12 3.53
CA ASN A 640 -13.33 0.98 3.35
C ASN A 640 -13.75 0.56 1.95
N GLY A 641 -12.83 0.58 0.98
CA GLY A 641 -13.15 0.43 -0.45
C GLY A 641 -13.89 1.63 -1.04
N ASP A 642 -13.75 2.82 -0.44
CA ASP A 642 -14.31 4.07 -0.97
C ASP A 642 -13.42 4.66 -2.08
N GLU A 643 -13.99 5.44 -2.99
CA GLU A 643 -13.24 6.16 -4.03
C GLU A 643 -12.31 7.25 -3.44
N GLU A 644 -11.21 7.55 -4.14
CA GLU A 644 -10.29 8.63 -3.76
C GLU A 644 -11.07 9.95 -3.60
N GLY A 645 -10.80 10.67 -2.51
CA GLY A 645 -11.45 11.94 -2.20
C GLY A 645 -12.84 11.82 -1.56
N TYR A 646 -13.35 10.61 -1.32
CA TYR A 646 -14.59 10.42 -0.58
C TYR A 646 -14.48 10.98 0.84
N ARG A 647 -15.53 11.67 1.32
CA ARG A 647 -15.59 12.26 2.68
C ARG A 647 -16.98 12.07 3.26
N ALA A 648 -17.07 11.34 4.37
CA ALA A 648 -18.31 11.17 5.11
C ALA A 648 -18.72 12.47 5.84
N VAL A 649 -19.83 13.08 5.42
CA VAL A 649 -20.30 14.37 5.99
C VAL A 649 -21.55 14.24 6.85
N THR A 650 -22.41 13.26 6.60
CA THR A 650 -23.57 12.96 7.46
C THR A 650 -23.21 11.97 8.57
N LYS A 651 -24.08 11.86 9.58
CA LYS A 651 -23.89 10.87 10.64
C LYS A 651 -23.96 9.45 10.08
N GLU A 652 -24.95 9.20 9.22
CA GLU A 652 -25.15 7.89 8.58
C GLU A 652 -23.94 7.50 7.73
N GLN A 653 -23.36 8.45 6.97
CA GLN A 653 -22.14 8.19 6.20
C GLN A 653 -20.95 7.85 7.11
N LYS A 654 -20.81 8.54 8.25
CA LYS A 654 -19.73 8.27 9.22
C LYS A 654 -19.92 6.93 9.92
N ASP A 655 -21.15 6.56 10.25
CA ASP A 655 -21.48 5.28 10.87
C ASP A 655 -21.19 4.12 9.88
N THR A 656 -21.54 4.28 8.60
CA THR A 656 -21.18 3.33 7.53
C THR A 656 -19.67 3.25 7.35
N GLN A 657 -18.98 4.39 7.25
CA GLN A 657 -17.53 4.47 7.09
C GLN A 657 -16.81 3.76 8.24
N ARG A 658 -17.25 4.01 9.49
CA ARG A 658 -16.73 3.31 10.66
C ARG A 658 -16.98 1.81 10.57
N THR A 659 -18.17 1.38 10.17
CA THR A 659 -18.50 -0.05 10.04
C THR A 659 -17.59 -0.76 9.03
N GLN A 660 -17.28 -0.13 7.89
CA GLN A 660 -16.35 -0.69 6.90
C GLN A 660 -14.91 -0.73 7.43
N PHE A 661 -14.48 0.31 8.14
CA PHE A 661 -13.16 0.32 8.78
C PHE A 661 -13.01 -0.82 9.80
N LEU A 662 -14.05 -1.09 10.59
CA LEU A 662 -14.05 -2.21 11.53
C LEU A 662 -14.01 -3.58 10.83
N LYS A 663 -14.61 -3.71 9.64
CA LYS A 663 -14.46 -4.92 8.82
C LYS A 663 -13.03 -5.10 8.34
N ALA A 664 -12.33 -4.02 8.00
CA ALA A 664 -10.92 -4.08 7.61
C ALA A 664 -10.01 -4.53 8.76
N LEU A 665 -10.42 -4.30 10.01
CA LEU A 665 -9.76 -4.79 11.23
C LEU A 665 -10.20 -6.20 11.64
N TYR A 666 -11.00 -6.89 10.83
CA TYR A 666 -11.39 -8.27 11.06
C TYR A 666 -10.71 -9.17 10.01
N TYR A 667 -10.26 -10.36 10.42
CA TYR A 667 -9.64 -11.32 9.50
C TYR A 667 -9.96 -12.76 9.90
N THR A 668 -10.29 -13.63 8.93
CA THR A 668 -10.45 -15.07 9.17
C THR A 668 -9.29 -15.81 8.52
N TRP A 669 -8.63 -16.71 9.26
CA TRP A 669 -7.54 -17.57 8.77
C TRP A 669 -7.73 -19.00 9.25
N TYR A 670 -7.86 -19.95 8.33
CA TYR A 670 -8.06 -21.39 8.65
C TYR A 670 -9.11 -21.64 9.75
N GLY A 671 -10.25 -20.94 9.67
CA GLY A 671 -11.36 -21.08 10.64
C GLY A 671 -11.15 -20.38 12.00
N THR A 672 -10.06 -19.62 12.16
CA THR A 672 -9.83 -18.72 13.30
C THR A 672 -10.24 -17.30 12.93
N ASP A 673 -11.06 -16.65 13.76
CA ASP A 673 -11.67 -15.36 13.48
C ASP A 673 -11.07 -14.24 14.35
N TYR A 674 -10.11 -13.51 13.79
CA TYR A 674 -9.42 -12.41 14.46
C TYR A 674 -10.30 -11.15 14.48
N ALA A 675 -11.04 -10.97 15.57
CA ALA A 675 -11.89 -9.80 15.81
C ALA A 675 -11.16 -8.72 16.64
N PRO A 676 -11.33 -7.43 16.31
CA PRO A 676 -10.81 -6.35 17.11
C PRO A 676 -11.66 -6.12 18.36
N ILE A 677 -10.99 -5.81 19.46
CA ILE A 677 -11.54 -5.25 20.70
C ILE A 677 -11.19 -3.77 20.70
N LEU A 678 -12.18 -2.91 20.83
CA LEU A 678 -12.00 -1.45 20.84
C LEU A 678 -12.62 -0.84 22.07
N SER A 679 -12.08 0.29 22.50
CA SER A 679 -12.58 1.04 23.65
C SER A 679 -12.98 2.45 23.29
N ARG A 680 -14.09 2.91 23.87
CA ARG A 680 -14.49 4.33 23.86
C ARG A 680 -14.34 5.01 25.21
N ALA A 681 -13.67 4.36 26.18
CA ALA A 681 -13.49 4.90 27.53
C ALA A 681 -12.77 6.27 27.54
N TYR A 682 -11.92 6.56 26.56
CA TYR A 682 -11.23 7.85 26.45
C TYR A 682 -12.17 9.03 26.13
N ASP A 683 -13.39 8.77 25.61
CA ASP A 683 -14.41 9.79 25.33
C ASP A 683 -15.27 10.08 26.56
N GLU A 684 -15.19 9.22 27.58
CA GLU A 684 -16.01 9.28 28.78
C GLU A 684 -15.40 10.19 29.86
N LYS A 685 -16.29 10.69 30.72
CA LYS A 685 -15.91 11.52 31.87
C LYS A 685 -16.17 10.77 33.16
N PHE A 686 -15.15 10.08 33.64
CA PHE A 686 -15.19 9.46 34.95
C PHE A 686 -14.90 10.50 36.04
N VAL A 687 -15.64 10.43 37.15
CA VAL A 687 -15.50 11.34 38.29
C VAL A 687 -15.30 10.51 39.55
N GLU A 688 -14.31 10.89 40.35
CA GLU A 688 -14.02 10.25 41.63
C GLU A 688 -15.24 10.37 42.57
N ASN A 689 -15.82 9.22 42.89
CA ASN A 689 -16.99 9.07 43.75
C ASN A 689 -16.78 8.03 44.87
N GLY A 690 -15.51 7.66 45.11
CA GLY A 690 -15.12 6.65 46.08
C GLY A 690 -15.34 5.20 45.63
N LYS A 691 -15.92 4.95 44.44
CA LYS A 691 -16.10 3.61 43.88
C LYS A 691 -15.12 3.38 42.72
N PRO A 692 -14.63 2.14 42.54
CA PRO A 692 -13.83 1.80 41.36
C PRO A 692 -14.61 2.06 40.07
N VAL A 693 -13.92 2.54 39.04
CA VAL A 693 -14.50 2.73 37.71
C VAL A 693 -14.66 1.38 37.02
N ASP A 694 -15.88 1.05 36.59
CA ASP A 694 -16.14 -0.11 35.74
C ASP A 694 -15.98 0.27 34.28
N LEU A 695 -14.97 -0.30 33.62
CA LEU A 695 -14.71 -0.08 32.20
C LEU A 695 -15.35 -1.13 31.29
N ALA A 696 -15.93 -2.21 31.82
CA ALA A 696 -16.47 -3.29 31.00
C ALA A 696 -17.52 -2.81 29.95
N PRO A 697 -18.42 -1.86 30.26
CA PRO A 697 -19.38 -1.35 29.27
C PRO A 697 -18.78 -0.54 28.12
N HIS A 698 -17.49 -0.20 28.19
CA HIS A 698 -16.81 0.67 27.24
C HIS A 698 -15.86 -0.11 26.31
N PHE A 699 -15.79 -1.43 26.43
CA PHE A 699 -15.07 -2.31 25.52
C PHE A 699 -16.05 -3.10 24.65
N HIS A 700 -15.78 -3.12 23.35
CA HIS A 700 -16.64 -3.74 22.35
C HIS A 700 -15.81 -4.61 21.40
N THR A 701 -16.35 -5.76 21.02
CA THR A 701 -15.71 -6.70 20.10
C THR A 701 -16.54 -6.77 18.83
N TYR A 702 -15.90 -6.71 17.66
CA TYR A 702 -16.59 -6.60 16.37
C TYR A 702 -16.26 -7.76 15.44
N VAL A 703 -17.26 -8.53 15.03
CA VAL A 703 -17.11 -9.56 13.98
C VAL A 703 -17.73 -9.00 12.71
N LEU A 704 -16.95 -8.93 11.62
CA LEU A 704 -17.39 -8.33 10.34
C LEU A 704 -18.02 -6.93 10.51
N GLY A 705 -17.46 -6.13 11.42
CA GLY A 705 -17.94 -4.77 11.73
C GLY A 705 -19.21 -4.69 12.57
N LYS A 706 -19.79 -5.83 13.00
CA LYS A 706 -20.94 -5.89 13.90
C LYS A 706 -20.51 -6.28 15.30
N GLU A 707 -21.09 -5.63 16.30
CA GLU A 707 -20.76 -5.91 17.70
C GLU A 707 -21.28 -7.28 18.12
N VAL A 708 -20.46 -8.04 18.86
CA VAL A 708 -20.82 -9.32 19.47
C VAL A 708 -20.69 -9.25 21.00
N ALA A 709 -21.59 -9.92 21.70
CA ALA A 709 -21.61 -9.93 23.15
C ALA A 709 -20.56 -10.91 23.70
N VAL A 710 -19.54 -10.38 24.39
CA VAL A 710 -18.47 -11.15 25.03
C VAL A 710 -18.14 -10.59 26.41
N LYS A 711 -17.34 -11.30 27.20
CA LYS A 711 -16.83 -10.85 28.50
C LYS A 711 -15.35 -10.51 28.42
N TYR A 712 -14.91 -9.62 29.29
CA TYR A 712 -13.52 -9.16 29.33
C TYR A 712 -12.91 -9.34 30.73
N VAL A 713 -11.63 -9.72 30.76
CA VAL A 713 -10.77 -9.58 31.92
C VAL A 713 -10.03 -8.24 31.79
N ILE A 714 -10.27 -7.32 32.73
CA ILE A 714 -9.69 -5.96 32.69
C ILE A 714 -8.62 -5.82 33.76
N THR A 715 -7.41 -5.47 33.31
CA THR A 715 -6.27 -5.14 34.19
C THR A 715 -5.97 -3.65 34.11
N TYR A 716 -5.73 -3.03 35.26
CA TYR A 716 -5.48 -1.58 35.39
C TYR A 716 -4.04 -1.28 35.75
N TYR A 717 -3.53 -0.16 35.26
CA TYR A 717 -2.16 0.30 35.47
C TYR A 717 -2.16 1.79 35.80
N ALA A 718 -1.22 2.22 36.65
CA ALA A 718 -0.95 3.64 36.85
C ALA A 718 -0.44 4.28 35.55
N ASP A 719 -0.64 5.59 35.37
CA ASP A 719 0.04 6.33 34.31
C ASP A 719 1.51 6.58 34.66
N ASN A 720 2.39 6.43 33.66
CA ASN A 720 3.80 6.79 33.72
C ASN A 720 4.17 7.65 32.51
N GLY A 721 3.78 8.93 32.55
CA GLY A 721 4.10 9.88 31.49
C GLY A 721 3.40 9.53 30.17
N GLY A 722 2.15 9.06 30.23
CA GLY A 722 1.39 8.61 29.06
C GLY A 722 1.63 7.17 28.62
N LYS A 723 2.48 6.40 29.33
CA LYS A 723 2.67 4.96 29.14
C LYS A 723 2.12 4.17 30.33
N PRO A 724 1.77 2.87 30.17
CA PRO A 724 1.41 2.02 31.31
C PRO A 724 2.55 1.91 32.33
N GLY A 725 2.27 2.26 33.59
CA GLY A 725 3.16 2.10 34.73
C GLY A 725 2.91 0.80 35.49
N GLY A 726 3.08 0.83 36.82
CA GLY A 726 2.85 -0.34 37.68
C GLY A 726 1.40 -0.85 37.63
N LYS A 727 1.24 -2.18 37.58
CA LYS A 727 -0.05 -2.87 37.66
C LYS A 727 -0.74 -2.57 38.98
N LEU A 728 -2.01 -2.20 38.93
CA LEU A 728 -2.87 -1.97 40.09
C LEU A 728 -3.51 -3.28 40.55
N SER A 729 -3.73 -3.40 41.86
CA SER A 729 -4.42 -4.55 42.46
C SER A 729 -5.92 -4.58 42.18
N SER A 730 -6.51 -3.44 41.78
CA SER A 730 -7.93 -3.29 41.49
C SER A 730 -8.19 -2.11 40.55
N ALA A 731 -9.41 -1.99 40.04
CA ALA A 731 -9.87 -0.81 39.32
C ALA A 731 -9.65 0.47 40.15
N PRO A 732 -9.12 1.56 39.56
CA PRO A 732 -8.89 2.80 40.26
C PRO A 732 -10.21 3.52 40.53
N SER A 733 -10.29 4.17 41.69
CA SER A 733 -11.41 5.03 42.09
C SER A 733 -10.99 6.49 42.29
N LYS A 734 -9.69 6.74 42.43
CA LYS A 734 -9.11 8.05 42.70
C LYS A 734 -8.92 8.84 41.43
N ALA A 735 -8.86 10.15 41.57
CA ALA A 735 -8.55 11.01 40.45
C ALA A 735 -7.13 10.80 39.92
N GLY A 736 -7.00 10.79 38.61
CA GLY A 736 -5.76 10.52 37.90
C GLY A 736 -6.00 10.01 36.48
N THR A 737 -4.90 9.89 35.74
CA THR A 737 -4.88 9.19 34.45
C THR A 737 -4.41 7.76 34.70
N TYR A 738 -5.06 6.82 34.02
CA TYR A 738 -4.80 5.40 34.17
C TYR A 738 -4.85 4.71 32.81
N HIS A 739 -4.22 3.56 32.73
CA HIS A 739 -4.27 2.67 31.57
C HIS A 739 -5.06 1.43 31.94
N ALA A 740 -5.86 0.93 31.00
CA ALA A 740 -6.55 -0.35 31.15
C ALA A 740 -6.28 -1.24 29.95
N LYS A 741 -5.99 -2.50 30.24
CA LYS A 741 -5.87 -3.58 29.26
C LYS A 741 -7.08 -4.48 29.41
N ALA A 742 -7.87 -4.63 28.36
CA ALA A 742 -8.95 -5.61 28.29
C ALA A 742 -8.51 -6.79 27.44
N GLU A 743 -8.83 -7.99 27.90
CA GLU A 743 -8.60 -9.24 27.19
C GLU A 743 -9.90 -10.04 27.16
N LEU A 744 -10.13 -10.83 26.11
CA LEU A 744 -11.28 -11.74 26.09
C LEU A 744 -11.20 -12.71 27.27
N ASP A 745 -12.33 -12.88 27.97
CA ASP A 745 -12.47 -13.93 28.97
C ASP A 745 -12.71 -15.27 28.26
N MET A 746 -11.64 -16.03 28.07
CA MET A 746 -11.68 -17.32 27.38
C MET A 746 -12.23 -18.47 28.24
N GLY A 747 -12.40 -18.26 29.55
CA GLY A 747 -12.80 -19.33 30.47
C GLY A 747 -11.89 -20.58 30.40
N GLY A 748 -10.60 -20.40 30.10
CA GLY A 748 -9.62 -21.49 29.95
C GLY A 748 -9.62 -22.21 28.60
N LYS A 749 -10.39 -21.75 27.60
CA LYS A 749 -10.42 -22.33 26.25
C LYS A 749 -9.37 -21.69 25.33
N SER A 750 -8.98 -22.40 24.28
CA SER A 750 -8.11 -21.87 23.21
C SER A 750 -8.85 -20.97 22.22
N SER A 751 -10.18 -21.12 22.08
CA SER A 751 -11.05 -20.26 21.28
C SER A 751 -12.40 -20.01 21.97
N LEU A 752 -13.00 -18.86 21.67
CA LEU A 752 -14.30 -18.41 22.17
C LEU A 752 -15.31 -18.40 21.00
N PRO A 753 -16.26 -19.36 20.94
CA PRO A 753 -17.29 -19.35 19.92
C PRO A 753 -18.32 -18.24 20.18
N VAL A 754 -18.65 -17.47 19.14
CA VAL A 754 -19.67 -16.44 19.15
C VAL A 754 -20.62 -16.61 17.97
N GLU A 755 -21.90 -16.34 18.18
CA GLU A 755 -22.93 -16.41 17.14
C GLU A 755 -23.21 -15.02 16.56
N LEU A 756 -23.18 -14.91 15.23
CA LEU A 756 -23.58 -13.71 14.50
C LEU A 756 -24.31 -14.12 13.22
N ASP A 757 -25.52 -13.57 13.03
CA ASP A 757 -26.36 -13.83 11.85
C ASP A 757 -26.58 -15.33 11.52
N GLY A 758 -26.61 -16.20 12.54
CA GLY A 758 -26.80 -17.65 12.39
C GLY A 758 -25.55 -18.43 11.99
N LYS A 759 -24.36 -17.81 12.06
CA LYS A 759 -23.06 -18.45 11.87
C LYS A 759 -22.21 -18.33 13.14
N THR A 760 -21.53 -19.43 13.47
CA THR A 760 -20.53 -19.47 14.54
C THR A 760 -19.18 -18.94 14.04
N TYR A 761 -18.56 -18.08 14.85
CA TYR A 761 -17.20 -17.57 14.67
C TYR A 761 -16.35 -17.94 15.88
N ASN A 762 -15.09 -18.32 15.68
CA ASN A 762 -14.19 -18.78 16.72
C ASN A 762 -13.11 -17.72 16.99
N LEU A 763 -13.31 -16.93 18.05
CA LEU A 763 -12.40 -15.86 18.41
C LEU A 763 -11.21 -16.42 19.21
N PRO A 764 -9.95 -16.18 18.79
CA PRO A 764 -8.78 -16.49 19.63
C PRO A 764 -8.59 -15.42 20.70
N GLN A 765 -7.61 -15.61 21.59
CA GLN A 765 -7.21 -14.58 22.57
C GLN A 765 -6.91 -13.25 21.87
N ALA A 766 -7.59 -12.18 22.32
CA ALA A 766 -7.45 -10.84 21.78
C ALA A 766 -7.36 -9.81 22.92
N ARG A 767 -6.83 -8.61 22.61
CA ARG A 767 -6.62 -7.53 23.58
C ARG A 767 -6.97 -6.15 23.04
N CYS A 768 -7.21 -5.22 23.95
CA CYS A 768 -7.26 -3.79 23.72
C CYS A 768 -6.55 -3.03 24.85
N TRP A 769 -5.96 -1.88 24.53
CA TRP A 769 -5.48 -0.91 25.51
C TRP A 769 -6.27 0.38 25.38
N THR A 770 -6.57 1.03 26.51
CA THR A 770 -7.19 2.35 26.54
C THR A 770 -6.62 3.20 27.66
N VAL A 771 -6.56 4.51 27.42
CA VAL A 771 -6.24 5.51 28.43
C VAL A 771 -7.54 6.16 28.88
N PHE A 772 -7.74 6.27 30.18
CA PHE A 772 -8.90 6.96 30.73
C PHE A 772 -8.50 7.85 31.90
N THR A 773 -9.31 8.86 32.17
CA THR A 773 -9.05 9.83 33.23
C THR A 773 -10.22 9.90 34.20
N ILE A 774 -9.93 9.76 35.48
CA ILE A 774 -10.84 10.01 36.59
C ILE A 774 -10.59 11.44 37.06
N GLN A 775 -11.61 12.28 37.00
CA GLN A 775 -11.51 13.66 37.46
C GLN A 775 -11.67 13.75 38.99
N PRO A 776 -10.96 14.68 39.67
CA PRO A 776 -11.12 14.93 41.10
C PRO A 776 -12.57 15.12 41.49
N SER A 777 -12.96 14.50 42.61
CA SER A 777 -14.25 14.75 43.22
C SER A 777 -14.32 16.25 43.52
N GLN A 778 -15.31 16.96 42.97
CA GLN A 778 -15.49 18.36 43.33
C GLN A 778 -15.95 18.40 44.79
N ILE A 779 -15.04 18.65 45.74
CA ILE A 779 -15.43 19.00 47.11
C ILE A 779 -16.08 20.38 47.04
N THR A 780 -17.40 20.40 47.00
CA THR A 780 -18.21 21.57 47.32
C THR A 780 -18.86 21.37 48.70
N PRO A 781 -18.70 22.30 49.66
CA PRO A 781 -19.61 22.37 50.82
C PRO A 781 -21.04 22.61 50.31
N PRO A 782 -22.10 22.28 51.08
CA PRO A 782 -23.43 22.03 50.53
C PRO A 782 -23.92 23.27 49.78
N THR A 783 -23.88 23.20 48.46
CA THR A 783 -24.31 24.28 47.59
C THR A 783 -25.55 23.76 46.88
N SER A 784 -26.69 24.41 47.16
CA SER A 784 -27.93 24.20 46.45
C SER A 784 -27.65 24.10 44.94
N ALA A 785 -28.07 23.01 44.31
CA ALA A 785 -27.85 22.77 42.89
C ALA A 785 -28.25 24.01 42.07
N VAL A 786 -27.26 24.68 41.48
CA VAL A 786 -27.49 25.86 40.65
C VAL A 786 -28.02 25.38 39.29
N SER A 787 -29.29 25.68 39.04
CA SER A 787 -30.01 25.41 37.80
C SER A 787 -29.28 26.02 36.59
N GLN A 788 -29.13 25.25 35.51
CA GLN A 788 -28.28 25.64 34.36
C GLN A 788 -28.96 26.66 33.44
N PRO A 789 -28.21 27.49 32.68
CA PRO A 789 -28.78 28.48 31.78
C PRO A 789 -29.65 27.83 30.67
N LYS A 790 -30.90 28.30 30.50
CA LYS A 790 -31.85 27.72 29.53
C LYS A 790 -32.33 28.71 28.47
N THR A 791 -32.70 29.92 28.86
CA THR A 791 -33.35 30.87 27.95
C THR A 791 -32.62 32.21 27.87
N LEU A 792 -32.49 32.75 26.65
CA LEU A 792 -31.93 34.07 26.38
C LEU A 792 -33.03 34.96 25.78
N THR A 793 -33.31 36.09 26.44
CA THR A 793 -34.27 37.10 25.99
C THR A 793 -33.54 38.41 25.70
N LEU A 794 -33.84 39.02 24.54
CA LEU A 794 -33.35 40.34 24.18
C LEU A 794 -34.46 41.38 24.41
N SER A 795 -34.13 42.53 25.00
CA SER A 795 -35.12 43.62 25.20
C SER A 795 -35.76 44.14 23.91
N LYS A 796 -35.09 43.93 22.77
CA LYS A 796 -35.65 44.24 21.46
C LYS A 796 -35.00 43.40 20.37
N THR A 797 -35.83 42.68 19.60
CA THR A 797 -35.38 41.81 18.49
C THR A 797 -35.44 42.52 17.13
N SER A 798 -35.98 43.74 17.05
CA SER A 798 -36.12 44.51 15.82
C SER A 798 -35.93 46.01 16.04
N TYR A 799 -34.96 46.61 15.35
CA TYR A 799 -34.71 48.05 15.32
C TYR A 799 -34.98 48.63 13.93
N THR A 800 -35.19 49.95 13.85
CA THR A 800 -35.15 50.69 12.59
C THR A 800 -33.79 51.37 12.48
N TYR A 801 -33.20 51.35 11.28
CA TYR A 801 -31.93 51.99 11.00
C TYR A 801 -32.01 53.51 11.21
N ASP A 802 -31.13 54.01 12.08
CA ASP A 802 -30.94 55.43 12.40
C ASP A 802 -29.46 55.85 12.41
N GLY A 803 -28.56 54.96 11.99
CA GLY A 803 -27.11 55.19 11.96
C GLY A 803 -26.37 54.95 13.27
N LYS A 804 -27.06 54.68 14.38
CA LYS A 804 -26.45 54.41 15.70
C LYS A 804 -26.28 52.91 15.94
N VAL A 805 -25.23 52.54 16.68
CA VAL A 805 -24.98 51.14 17.10
C VAL A 805 -26.14 50.64 17.97
N LYS A 806 -26.61 49.42 17.71
CA LYS A 806 -27.65 48.76 18.50
C LYS A 806 -27.06 47.70 19.43
N LYS A 807 -27.44 47.79 20.70
CA LYS A 807 -27.04 46.88 21.78
C LYS A 807 -28.28 46.59 22.64
N PRO A 808 -29.15 45.64 22.25
CA PRO A 808 -30.24 45.22 23.13
C PRO A 808 -29.66 44.67 24.43
N SER A 809 -30.25 45.05 25.56
CA SER A 809 -29.97 44.38 26.83
C SER A 809 -30.37 42.91 26.77
N VAL A 810 -29.61 42.08 27.47
CA VAL A 810 -29.78 40.63 27.51
C VAL A 810 -30.26 40.24 28.90
N THR A 811 -31.28 39.38 28.95
CA THR A 811 -31.74 38.72 30.16
C THR A 811 -31.64 37.22 29.93
N VAL A 812 -30.93 36.51 30.81
CA VAL A 812 -30.85 35.05 30.77
C VAL A 812 -31.61 34.49 31.95
N LYS A 813 -32.35 33.41 31.73
CA LYS A 813 -32.94 32.61 32.81
C LYS A 813 -32.43 31.17 32.79
N ASP A 814 -32.32 30.58 33.97
CA ASP A 814 -31.96 29.18 34.17
C ASP A 814 -33.11 28.21 33.85
N THR A 815 -32.89 26.92 34.08
CA THR A 815 -33.87 25.84 33.84
C THR A 815 -35.13 25.96 34.68
N GLU A 816 -35.07 26.65 35.82
CA GLU A 816 -36.21 26.94 36.71
C GLU A 816 -36.91 28.26 36.36
N GLY A 817 -36.37 29.03 35.42
CA GLY A 817 -36.93 30.30 34.99
C GLY A 817 -36.53 31.51 35.85
N LYS A 818 -35.57 31.35 36.78
CA LYS A 818 -35.00 32.46 37.55
C LYS A 818 -33.96 33.22 36.72
N VAL A 819 -33.86 34.54 36.93
CA VAL A 819 -32.95 35.41 36.17
C VAL A 819 -31.52 35.25 36.68
N ILE A 820 -30.61 34.90 35.77
CA ILE A 820 -29.18 34.78 36.09
C ILE A 820 -28.55 36.19 36.17
N PRO A 821 -27.82 36.53 37.24
CA PRO A 821 -27.16 37.83 37.40
C PRO A 821 -26.15 38.13 36.27
N ALA A 822 -26.09 39.38 35.82
CA ALA A 822 -25.19 39.80 34.74
C ALA A 822 -23.69 39.65 35.05
N SER A 823 -23.30 39.57 36.34
CA SER A 823 -21.93 39.29 36.77
C SER A 823 -21.48 37.85 36.44
N LYS A 824 -22.43 36.93 36.25
CA LYS A 824 -22.17 35.51 36.00
C LYS A 824 -22.04 35.17 34.50
N TYR A 825 -22.00 36.17 33.62
CA TYR A 825 -21.75 35.94 32.19
C TYR A 825 -21.16 37.16 31.47
N THR A 826 -20.52 36.93 30.32
CA THR A 826 -20.15 37.98 29.37
C THR A 826 -21.06 37.97 28.15
N VAL A 827 -21.34 39.16 27.62
CA VAL A 827 -22.12 39.33 26.40
C VAL A 827 -21.25 39.90 25.29
N THR A 828 -21.11 39.15 24.21
CA THR A 828 -20.46 39.58 22.99
C THR A 828 -21.48 39.81 21.88
N TYR A 829 -21.23 40.81 21.04
CA TYR A 829 -22.15 41.20 19.98
C TYR A 829 -21.39 41.33 18.67
N ALA A 830 -21.97 40.85 17.57
CA ALA A 830 -21.37 40.91 16.23
C ALA A 830 -20.94 42.35 15.84
N LYS A 831 -19.85 42.51 15.10
CA LYS A 831 -19.43 43.84 14.60
C LYS A 831 -20.44 44.39 13.58
N GLY A 832 -20.43 45.70 13.33
CA GLY A 832 -21.24 46.32 12.26
C GLY A 832 -22.71 46.61 12.58
N ARG A 833 -23.17 46.41 13.82
CA ARG A 833 -24.55 46.64 14.38
C ARG A 833 -25.09 48.07 14.31
N LYS A 834 -24.52 48.92 13.46
CA LYS A 834 -25.05 50.22 13.07
C LYS A 834 -25.78 50.17 11.73
N ASN A 835 -25.52 49.15 10.91
CA ASN A 835 -26.06 48.99 9.56
C ASN A 835 -27.30 48.08 9.53
N VAL A 836 -27.98 48.00 8.38
CA VAL A 836 -29.12 47.08 8.21
C VAL A 836 -28.59 45.67 8.04
N GLY A 837 -29.11 44.72 8.84
CA GLY A 837 -28.59 43.36 8.91
C GLY A 837 -29.25 42.53 10.02
N VAL A 838 -28.83 41.27 10.12
CA VAL A 838 -29.13 40.37 11.23
C VAL A 838 -27.85 40.20 12.04
N TYR A 839 -27.91 40.45 13.34
CA TYR A 839 -26.73 40.46 14.20
C TYR A 839 -26.91 39.47 15.36
N SER A 840 -25.90 38.64 15.58
CA SER A 840 -25.85 37.70 16.69
C SER A 840 -25.40 38.38 17.99
N VAL A 841 -25.93 37.85 19.09
CA VAL A 841 -25.58 38.16 20.47
C VAL A 841 -25.22 36.83 21.12
N LYS A 842 -23.99 36.67 21.60
CA LYS A 842 -23.51 35.45 22.26
C LYS A 842 -23.23 35.75 23.73
N VAL A 843 -23.85 34.96 24.60
CA VAL A 843 -23.62 34.97 26.05
C VAL A 843 -22.73 33.81 26.40
N THR A 844 -21.64 34.08 27.12
CA THR A 844 -20.72 33.09 27.66
C THR A 844 -20.79 33.13 29.17
N PHE A 845 -21.19 32.03 29.80
CA PHE A 845 -21.36 31.97 31.25
C PHE A 845 -20.02 31.82 31.97
N LYS A 846 -19.97 32.27 33.22
CA LYS A 846 -18.79 32.32 34.08
C LYS A 846 -19.13 31.78 35.48
N GLY A 847 -18.12 31.23 36.16
CA GLY A 847 -18.27 30.67 37.50
C GLY A 847 -19.12 29.39 37.47
N GLU A 848 -20.15 29.33 38.31
CA GLU A 848 -21.01 28.15 38.51
C GLU A 848 -21.94 27.85 37.33
N TYR A 849 -22.19 28.84 36.47
CA TYR A 849 -22.96 28.66 35.24
C TYR A 849 -22.01 28.37 34.08
N LYS A 850 -22.24 27.29 33.31
CA LYS A 850 -21.37 26.85 32.22
C LYS A 850 -22.04 26.97 30.83
N GLY A 851 -21.24 27.00 29.77
CA GLY A 851 -21.71 26.96 28.38
C GLY A 851 -21.95 28.32 27.72
N THR A 852 -22.67 28.31 26.58
CA THR A 852 -23.00 29.53 25.83
C THR A 852 -24.43 29.49 25.31
N LEU A 853 -25.10 30.65 25.26
CA LEU A 853 -26.40 30.84 24.60
C LEU A 853 -26.29 31.92 23.53
N SER A 854 -26.98 31.74 22.41
CA SER A 854 -26.96 32.68 21.29
C SER A 854 -28.36 33.17 20.93
N GLY A 855 -28.49 34.48 20.73
CA GLY A 855 -29.69 35.13 20.21
C GLY A 855 -29.38 36.00 18.99
N SER A 856 -30.40 36.48 18.30
CA SER A 856 -30.20 37.43 17.21
C SER A 856 -31.26 38.54 17.19
N PHE A 857 -30.88 39.71 16.68
CA PHE A 857 -31.81 40.81 16.42
C PHE A 857 -31.57 41.38 15.02
N LYS A 858 -32.60 42.04 14.48
CA LYS A 858 -32.58 42.59 13.11
C LYS A 858 -32.63 44.11 13.14
N ILE A 859 -31.81 44.77 12.32
CA ILE A 859 -31.92 46.21 12.05
C ILE A 859 -32.56 46.35 10.68
N LYS A 860 -33.78 46.89 10.63
CA LYS A 860 -34.58 47.08 9.40
C LYS A 860 -34.23 48.41 8.73
N PRO A 861 -34.31 48.51 7.39
CA PRO A 861 -34.11 49.79 6.70
C PRO A 861 -35.18 50.81 7.12
N LYS A 862 -34.84 52.09 7.06
CA LYS A 862 -35.78 53.18 7.34
C LYS A 862 -36.91 53.18 6.32
N SER A 863 -38.16 53.23 6.79
CA SER A 863 -39.33 53.19 5.92
C SER A 863 -39.40 54.42 5.00
N THR A 864 -40.11 54.28 3.89
CA THR A 864 -40.46 55.38 2.99
C THR A 864 -41.96 55.69 3.09
N SER A 865 -42.39 56.79 2.47
CA SER A 865 -43.78 57.20 2.37
C SER A 865 -44.15 57.53 0.92
N VAL A 866 -45.35 57.15 0.50
CA VAL A 866 -45.90 57.58 -0.80
C VAL A 866 -46.10 59.10 -0.82
N LYS A 867 -45.43 59.79 -1.74
CA LYS A 867 -45.61 61.23 -1.99
C LYS A 867 -46.96 61.45 -2.70
N SER A 868 -47.16 60.82 -3.85
CA SER A 868 -48.38 60.96 -4.65
C SER A 868 -48.72 59.67 -5.40
N VAL A 869 -50.01 59.45 -5.63
CA VAL A 869 -50.50 58.42 -6.57
C VAL A 869 -51.42 59.12 -7.58
N LYS A 870 -51.09 59.05 -8.87
CA LYS A 870 -51.90 59.65 -9.95
C LYS A 870 -52.43 58.56 -10.86
N GLY A 871 -53.74 58.52 -11.08
CA GLY A 871 -54.37 57.57 -12.00
C GLY A 871 -54.25 58.01 -13.46
N GLY A 872 -54.03 57.06 -14.36
CA GLY A 872 -54.02 57.22 -15.82
C GLY A 872 -54.89 56.15 -16.51
N LYS A 873 -54.94 56.15 -17.85
CA LYS A 873 -55.67 55.14 -18.62
C LYS A 873 -55.04 53.76 -18.38
N LYS A 874 -55.84 52.82 -17.84
CA LYS A 874 -55.41 51.47 -17.41
C LYS A 874 -54.10 51.44 -16.60
N SER A 875 -53.80 52.51 -15.84
CA SER A 875 -52.52 52.66 -15.14
C SER A 875 -52.59 53.60 -13.94
N MET A 876 -51.56 53.56 -13.09
CA MET A 876 -51.30 54.60 -12.09
C MET A 876 -49.80 54.85 -11.96
N THR A 877 -49.43 56.08 -11.60
CA THR A 877 -48.05 56.43 -11.28
C THR A 877 -47.93 56.69 -9.78
N VAL A 878 -47.07 55.92 -9.12
CA VAL A 878 -46.76 56.03 -7.69
C VAL A 878 -45.43 56.75 -7.57
N LYS A 879 -45.38 57.87 -6.83
CA LYS A 879 -44.14 58.58 -6.45
C LYS A 879 -43.94 58.51 -4.94
N TRP A 880 -42.70 58.36 -4.46
CA TRP A 880 -42.39 58.20 -3.03
C TRP A 880 -41.19 59.02 -2.57
N LYS A 881 -40.99 59.12 -1.24
CA LYS A 881 -39.82 59.78 -0.65
C LYS A 881 -38.57 58.91 -0.86
N LYS A 882 -37.49 59.51 -1.37
CA LYS A 882 -36.21 58.82 -1.59
C LYS A 882 -35.64 58.31 -0.25
N GLN A 883 -35.16 57.08 -0.22
CA GLN A 883 -34.39 56.47 0.87
C GLN A 883 -33.19 55.71 0.27
N THR A 884 -31.99 56.26 0.45
CA THR A 884 -30.75 55.70 -0.12
C THR A 884 -29.87 55.03 0.93
N LYS A 885 -29.81 55.60 2.15
CA LYS A 885 -28.99 55.05 3.23
C LYS A 885 -29.50 53.67 3.65
N GLN A 886 -28.59 52.70 3.65
CA GLN A 886 -28.86 51.30 4.03
C GLN A 886 -30.13 50.71 3.37
N THR A 887 -30.39 51.07 2.11
CA THR A 887 -31.57 50.62 1.35
C THR A 887 -31.12 50.13 -0.02
N THR A 888 -31.49 48.93 -0.42
CA THR A 888 -31.24 48.40 -1.79
C THR A 888 -32.33 48.86 -2.75
N GLY A 889 -33.59 48.82 -2.32
CA GLY A 889 -34.72 49.10 -3.20
C GLY A 889 -36.04 49.24 -2.46
N TYR A 890 -37.13 49.20 -3.22
CA TYR A 890 -38.48 49.37 -2.70
C TYR A 890 -39.39 48.23 -3.15
N GLN A 891 -40.44 48.00 -2.38
CA GLN A 891 -41.54 47.11 -2.75
C GLN A 891 -42.84 47.88 -2.64
N ILE A 892 -43.59 47.92 -3.73
CA ILE A 892 -44.95 48.48 -3.78
C ILE A 892 -45.93 47.33 -3.80
N GLN A 893 -46.96 47.41 -2.95
CA GLN A 893 -48.14 46.58 -3.06
C GLN A 893 -49.33 47.42 -3.48
N TYR A 894 -50.18 46.85 -4.34
CA TYR A 894 -51.43 47.46 -4.75
C TYR A 894 -52.56 46.45 -4.85
N SER A 895 -53.77 46.87 -4.48
CA SER A 895 -54.99 46.04 -4.51
C SER A 895 -56.22 46.93 -4.68
N THR A 896 -57.33 46.37 -5.15
CA THR A 896 -58.65 47.04 -5.12
C THR A 896 -59.25 47.07 -3.71
N LYS A 897 -58.67 46.33 -2.75
CA LYS A 897 -59.11 46.27 -1.35
C LYS A 897 -58.18 47.07 -0.45
N LYS A 898 -58.73 48.04 0.31
CA LYS A 898 -57.97 48.97 1.18
C LYS A 898 -57.13 48.26 2.25
N LYS A 899 -57.65 47.17 2.81
CA LYS A 899 -56.99 46.37 3.86
C LYS A 899 -55.94 45.39 3.30
N PHE A 900 -55.80 45.29 1.97
CA PHE A 900 -54.91 44.31 1.31
C PHE A 900 -55.17 42.86 1.77
N THR A 901 -56.45 42.48 1.88
CA THR A 901 -56.86 41.13 2.28
C THR A 901 -56.84 40.13 1.13
N SER A 902 -57.05 40.58 -0.11
CA SER A 902 -57.00 39.75 -1.33
C SER A 902 -56.65 40.58 -2.57
N GLY A 903 -56.34 39.91 -3.69
CA GLY A 903 -56.02 40.56 -4.96
C GLY A 903 -54.77 41.44 -4.92
N ILE A 904 -53.80 41.11 -4.06
CA ILE A 904 -52.59 41.90 -3.84
C ILE A 904 -51.59 41.64 -4.96
N LYS A 905 -51.22 42.69 -5.69
CA LYS A 905 -50.13 42.64 -6.66
C LYS A 905 -48.92 43.38 -6.10
N THR A 906 -47.73 42.88 -6.40
CA THR A 906 -46.46 43.41 -5.88
C THR A 906 -45.54 43.83 -7.01
N ALA A 907 -44.93 45.01 -6.90
CA ALA A 907 -43.87 45.48 -7.79
C ALA A 907 -42.60 45.75 -6.98
N THR A 908 -41.49 45.14 -7.40
CA THR A 908 -40.17 45.32 -6.76
C THR A 908 -39.31 46.27 -7.59
N ILE A 909 -38.73 47.28 -6.94
CA ILE A 909 -37.86 48.29 -7.54
C ILE A 909 -36.45 48.04 -7.01
N LYS A 910 -35.55 47.57 -7.89
CA LYS A 910 -34.20 47.12 -7.52
C LYS A 910 -33.21 48.26 -7.23
N LYS A 911 -33.46 49.48 -7.72
CA LYS A 911 -32.58 50.66 -7.56
C LYS A 911 -33.16 51.63 -6.52
N ASN A 912 -32.42 51.88 -5.43
CA ASN A 912 -32.85 52.82 -4.36
C ASN A 912 -32.96 54.29 -4.80
N LYS A 913 -32.32 54.67 -5.92
CA LYS A 913 -32.41 56.00 -6.53
C LYS A 913 -33.74 56.23 -7.25
N THR A 914 -34.46 55.18 -7.64
CA THR A 914 -35.76 55.29 -8.32
C THR A 914 -36.84 55.71 -7.32
N THR A 915 -37.57 56.80 -7.61
CA THR A 915 -38.60 57.37 -6.73
C THR A 915 -39.99 57.45 -7.38
N SER A 916 -40.17 56.81 -8.54
CA SER A 916 -41.42 56.78 -9.30
C SER A 916 -41.56 55.43 -10.02
N LYS A 917 -42.79 54.91 -10.12
CA LYS A 917 -43.12 53.75 -10.96
C LYS A 917 -44.52 53.92 -11.54
N LYS A 918 -44.62 53.78 -12.86
CA LYS A 918 -45.90 53.60 -13.56
C LYS A 918 -46.26 52.12 -13.53
N ILE A 919 -47.43 51.82 -12.96
CA ILE A 919 -48.06 50.50 -12.92
C ILE A 919 -49.12 50.49 -14.02
N THR A 920 -49.00 49.57 -14.97
CA THR A 920 -49.87 49.45 -16.16
C THR A 920 -50.74 48.20 -16.07
N LYS A 921 -51.56 47.93 -17.09
CA LYS A 921 -52.47 46.77 -17.16
C LYS A 921 -53.46 46.70 -15.99
N LEU A 922 -53.96 47.86 -15.57
CA LEU A 922 -54.99 47.98 -14.54
C LEU A 922 -56.38 48.12 -15.18
N ASN A 923 -57.42 47.71 -14.45
CA ASN A 923 -58.79 47.83 -14.94
C ASN A 923 -59.18 49.31 -15.04
N LYS A 924 -59.90 49.68 -16.11
CA LYS A 924 -60.42 51.05 -16.33
C LYS A 924 -61.43 51.43 -15.25
N ASN A 925 -61.45 52.71 -14.85
CA ASN A 925 -62.39 53.28 -13.88
C ASN A 925 -62.45 52.57 -12.50
N LYS A 926 -61.37 51.92 -12.05
CA LYS A 926 -61.29 51.21 -10.75
C LYS A 926 -60.38 51.94 -9.76
N LYS A 927 -60.79 51.97 -8.50
CA LYS A 927 -60.00 52.51 -7.37
C LYS A 927 -59.05 51.43 -6.87
N TYR A 928 -57.78 51.80 -6.75
CA TYR A 928 -56.73 50.94 -6.21
C TYR A 928 -56.06 51.63 -5.04
N TYR A 929 -55.71 50.83 -4.03
CA TYR A 929 -54.98 51.19 -2.84
C TYR A 929 -53.54 50.72 -2.99
N VAL A 930 -52.60 51.55 -2.54
CA VAL A 930 -51.17 51.36 -2.71
C VAL A 930 -50.45 51.60 -1.38
N ARG A 931 -49.53 50.70 -1.03
CA ARG A 931 -48.56 50.88 0.07
C ARG A 931 -47.16 50.53 -0.41
N ILE A 932 -46.15 51.17 0.16
CA ILE A 932 -44.75 50.97 -0.21
C ILE A 932 -43.89 50.72 1.03
N ARG A 933 -42.86 49.89 0.91
CA ARG A 933 -41.82 49.70 1.94
C ARG A 933 -40.44 49.67 1.29
N THR A 934 -39.41 49.97 2.06
CA THR A 934 -38.01 49.80 1.63
C THR A 934 -37.55 48.37 1.91
N TYR A 935 -36.52 47.92 1.20
CA TYR A 935 -35.78 46.71 1.55
C TYR A 935 -34.28 46.89 1.35
N LYS A 936 -33.49 46.11 2.08
CA LYS A 936 -32.04 45.95 1.89
C LYS A 936 -31.74 44.47 1.72
N THR A 937 -30.93 44.15 0.72
CA THR A 937 -30.36 42.80 0.56
C THR A 937 -29.08 42.72 1.39
N VAL A 938 -28.95 41.66 2.20
CA VAL A 938 -27.80 41.38 3.06
C VAL A 938 -27.42 39.90 2.97
N LYS A 939 -26.15 39.56 3.22
CA LYS A 939 -25.69 38.16 3.35
C LYS A 939 -25.82 37.71 4.80
N VAL A 940 -26.40 36.53 5.03
CA VAL A 940 -26.49 35.86 6.34
C VAL A 940 -26.17 34.38 6.12
N ASN A 941 -25.14 33.85 6.78
CA ASN A 941 -24.66 32.46 6.63
C ASN A 941 -24.47 32.07 5.14
N GLY A 942 -23.74 32.89 4.38
CA GLY A 942 -23.52 32.68 2.94
C GLY A 942 -24.70 33.01 2.01
N LYS A 943 -25.95 33.04 2.52
CA LYS A 943 -27.17 33.24 1.71
C LYS A 943 -27.63 34.70 1.66
N SER A 944 -28.12 35.16 0.50
CA SER A 944 -28.64 36.53 0.31
C SER A 944 -30.12 36.65 0.71
N ILE A 945 -30.43 37.47 1.72
CA ILE A 945 -31.81 37.70 2.20
C ILE A 945 -32.23 39.18 2.10
N LYS A 946 -33.54 39.45 1.94
CA LYS A 946 -34.10 40.82 1.92
C LYS A 946 -34.73 41.16 3.27
N ILE A 947 -34.20 42.20 3.94
CA ILE A 947 -34.80 42.77 5.16
C ILE A 947 -35.68 43.96 4.76
N TYR A 948 -36.96 43.90 5.14
CA TYR A 948 -37.96 44.91 4.79
C TYR A 948 -38.28 45.87 5.94
N SER A 949 -38.60 47.13 5.61
CA SER A 949 -39.21 48.05 6.57
C SER A 949 -40.70 47.74 6.79
N SER A 950 -41.31 48.41 7.77
CA SER A 950 -42.76 48.50 7.86
C SER A 950 -43.35 49.16 6.61
N TRP A 951 -44.60 48.81 6.30
CA TRP A 951 -45.35 49.43 5.20
C TRP A 951 -45.67 50.90 5.48
N SER A 952 -45.67 51.72 4.43
CA SER A 952 -46.18 53.09 4.50
C SER A 952 -47.68 53.11 4.79
N LYS A 953 -48.18 54.29 5.21
CA LYS A 953 -49.60 54.60 5.14
C LYS A 953 -50.13 54.34 3.71
N VAL A 954 -51.35 53.82 3.61
CA VAL A 954 -52.00 53.47 2.35
C VAL A 954 -52.48 54.74 1.64
N LYS A 955 -52.18 54.89 0.35
CA LYS A 955 -52.78 55.89 -0.53
C LYS A 955 -53.61 55.23 -1.62
N SER A 956 -54.44 55.97 -2.34
CA SER A 956 -55.24 55.41 -3.43
C SER A 956 -55.32 56.35 -4.63
N ALA A 957 -55.65 55.79 -5.78
CA ALA A 957 -56.03 56.53 -6.98
C ALA A 957 -57.06 55.72 -7.78
N LYS A 958 -57.92 56.42 -8.52
CA LYS A 958 -58.85 55.82 -9.49
C LYS A 958 -58.20 55.87 -10.87
N THR A 959 -58.18 54.76 -11.61
CA THR A 959 -57.73 54.74 -13.01
C THR A 959 -58.70 55.54 -13.88
N ARG A 960 -58.19 56.19 -14.93
CA ARG A 960 -59.03 56.98 -15.87
C ARG A 960 -59.80 56.06 -16.81
N LYS A 961 -60.89 56.58 -17.41
CA LYS A 961 -61.70 55.88 -18.41
C LYS A 961 -60.83 55.42 -19.59
#